data_AF-A0AB35HFI7-F1
#
_entry.id   AF-A0AB35HFI7-F1
#
_cell.length_a   1.000
_cell.length_b   1.000
_cell.length_c   1.000
_cell.angle_alpha   90.00
_cell.angle_beta   90.00
_cell.angle_gamma   90.00
#
_symmetry.space_group_name_H-M   'P 1'
#
loop_
_entity.id
_entity.type
_entity.pdbx_description
1 polymer ?
#
loop_
_entity_poly.entity_id
_entity_poly.type
_entity_poly.pdbx_seq_one_letter_code
_entity_poly.pdbx_strand_id
1 'polypeptide(L)'
;MLEREIENLLEQILRNCGWIVDVGVKNRQVYRQQPRSIDEINKLKVNGIQTFPDFILYEDENIAVPIAVIEAKRVEYKNLEKAKEQGLNYAKALGARFLFLYNANRFIAYYVPTEEVLLIDNEEVNGMLPLAQLRLFNGRKLELNSKVDIKSKTDLINVFKVANDKLREAGINAGIARFTEFSNLLFLKLLSELNEERHYNIAKPFLWDSYRNLDGEMLLEYINGTVIPGLNNLFDSSETQPLFSALKIRNTIKLKEIVQKLDTLNLKQIDTDIKGDAFEYFIQKYNQTNNDLGEYFTPRHIVRFLNDIIKPTFGDKIYDPFCGTGGMLIIAFERIYQTLEESGLLDDTNLLALREKTIWGGEVSETAKIAKMNMILSGDGHSNIIQHDSFSNPVEGKYNVVISNIPFNMDVSEEQAQLYFPIIKKGNAVSILHILKALKRESVKSRAAIIVPDAVLNDSSMSTLRELIVKNGQLRGIVSLPSKVFMPYTEAKTSILIFGSECAAKTEDVFIFKVKNDGYTLTTRRRPLPGINDLDEFIALHEEMLKNDYSIRLDHDNLFYIPRDKILRNPNKSLLLSQYFDALKEGYIRLESILEPIKEKNVEQYPTASITKSEFWGMPLGKDLWGINFISVTSEDNSNYNVVRKHNISFNPARANIGSFGICLSDNPVAVTSAYPVFKVKEDLRGKYIPEYIYLQLRHNPEVLEDIAERAYGTIRQSLSQKEFIKIQIEDKSYEDQKKVVNYIKDKFFKMKKLEDELVNFRIE
;
A
#
# COMPACT_ATOMS: atom_id res chain seq x y z
N MET A 1 -39.11 24.43 33.81
CA MET A 1 -38.09 24.82 34.82
C MET A 1 -38.53 26.11 35.49
N LEU A 2 -38.42 26.18 36.81
CA LEU A 2 -38.50 27.44 37.55
C LEU A 2 -37.34 28.35 37.11
N GLU A 3 -37.52 29.67 37.14
CA GLU A 3 -36.49 30.66 36.75
C GLU A 3 -35.14 30.40 37.44
N ARG A 4 -35.22 30.06 38.72
CA ARG A 4 -34.10 29.71 39.59
C ARG A 4 -33.32 28.48 39.13
N GLU A 5 -33.96 27.52 38.45
CA GLU A 5 -33.29 26.33 37.92
C GLU A 5 -32.45 26.65 36.67
N ILE A 6 -32.93 27.58 35.84
CA ILE A 6 -32.19 28.05 34.65
C ILE A 6 -30.96 28.85 35.09
N GLU A 7 -31.11 29.72 36.08
CA GLU A 7 -29.98 30.50 36.61
C GLU A 7 -28.92 29.61 37.25
N ASN A 8 -29.30 28.60 38.03
CA ASN A 8 -28.36 27.64 38.61
C ASN A 8 -27.62 26.83 37.52
N LEU A 9 -28.33 26.43 36.46
CA LEU A 9 -27.73 25.75 35.32
C LEU A 9 -26.71 26.64 34.60
N LEU A 10 -27.04 27.92 34.40
CA LEU A 10 -26.13 28.90 33.79
C LEU A 10 -24.89 29.15 34.64
N GLU A 11 -25.02 29.25 35.97
CA GLU A 11 -23.87 29.34 36.87
C GLU A 11 -22.96 28.10 36.77
N GLN A 12 -23.53 26.89 36.63
CA GLN A 12 -22.76 25.66 36.42
C GLN A 12 -22.03 25.67 35.07
N ILE A 13 -22.70 26.10 34.00
CA ILE A 13 -22.07 26.23 32.66
C ILE A 13 -20.92 27.24 32.72
N LEU A 14 -21.10 28.38 33.39
CA LEU A 14 -20.07 29.40 33.54
C LEU A 14 -18.85 28.88 34.30
N ARG A 15 -19.07 28.14 35.40
CA ARG A 15 -17.98 27.46 36.13
C ARG A 15 -17.22 26.47 35.25
N ASN A 16 -17.93 25.65 34.47
CA ASN A 16 -17.30 24.70 33.55
C ASN A 16 -16.48 25.39 32.45
N CYS A 17 -16.87 26.60 32.05
CA CYS A 17 -16.11 27.44 31.12
C CYS A 17 -14.97 28.23 31.80
N GLY A 18 -14.70 28.00 33.09
CA GLY A 18 -13.60 28.61 33.84
C GLY A 18 -13.88 30.01 34.38
N TRP A 19 -15.14 30.46 34.41
CA TRP A 19 -15.50 31.76 34.97
C TRP A 19 -15.59 31.72 36.50
N ILE A 20 -15.11 32.79 37.15
CA ILE A 20 -15.16 32.92 38.62
C ILE A 20 -16.52 33.51 39.04
N VAL A 21 -17.42 32.64 39.53
CA VAL A 21 -18.81 32.99 39.90
C VAL A 21 -18.99 33.28 41.39
N ASP A 22 -18.18 32.65 42.25
CA ASP A 22 -18.35 32.68 43.71
C ASP A 22 -18.28 34.08 44.33
N VAL A 23 -19.24 34.38 45.21
CA VAL A 23 -19.29 35.64 45.96
C VAL A 23 -18.17 35.66 47.01
N GLY A 24 -17.39 36.75 47.08
CA GLY A 24 -16.32 36.91 48.06
C GLY A 24 -14.94 36.38 47.63
N VAL A 25 -14.83 35.81 46.42
CA VAL A 25 -13.54 35.41 45.82
C VAL A 25 -12.90 36.60 45.11
N LYS A 26 -11.58 36.78 45.30
CA LYS A 26 -10.78 37.81 44.61
C LYS A 26 -10.86 37.60 43.09
N ASN A 27 -11.00 38.68 42.32
CA ASN A 27 -11.20 38.65 40.87
C ASN A 27 -12.51 37.97 40.41
N ARG A 28 -13.60 38.03 41.19
CA ARG A 28 -14.91 37.56 40.73
C ARG A 28 -15.27 38.17 39.38
N GLN A 29 -15.73 37.36 38.44
CA GLN A 29 -15.99 37.78 37.05
C GLN A 29 -17.48 37.83 36.70
N VAL A 30 -18.32 37.02 37.35
CA VAL A 30 -19.73 36.87 37.00
C VAL A 30 -20.65 37.47 38.08
N TYR A 31 -21.56 38.34 37.66
CA TYR A 31 -22.49 39.06 38.52
C TYR A 31 -23.92 38.80 38.06
N ARG A 32 -24.76 38.27 38.95
CA ARG A 32 -26.14 37.88 38.65
C ARG A 32 -27.10 38.99 39.04
N GLN A 33 -27.85 39.52 38.07
CA GLN A 33 -28.87 40.57 38.24
C GLN A 33 -28.42 41.79 39.08
N GLN A 34 -27.11 42.00 39.24
CA GLN A 34 -26.52 43.01 40.11
C GLN A 34 -25.34 43.64 39.38
N PRO A 35 -25.49 44.84 38.81
CA PRO A 35 -24.35 45.58 38.30
C PRO A 35 -23.37 45.93 39.41
N ARG A 36 -22.10 46.10 39.07
CA ARG A 36 -21.00 46.37 40.02
C ARG A 36 -21.01 47.78 40.57
N SER A 37 -21.61 48.74 39.86
CA SER A 37 -21.57 50.16 40.24
C SER A 37 -22.90 50.89 40.10
N ILE A 38 -23.03 51.99 40.85
CA ILE A 38 -24.18 52.91 40.77
C ILE A 38 -24.31 53.52 39.36
N ASP A 39 -23.19 53.73 38.65
CA ASP A 39 -23.18 54.23 37.28
C ASP A 39 -23.82 53.23 36.31
N GLU A 40 -23.46 51.95 36.40
CA GLU A 40 -24.10 50.89 35.59
C GLU A 40 -25.60 50.75 35.92
N ILE A 41 -25.98 50.84 37.20
CA ILE A 41 -27.38 50.84 37.62
C ILE A 41 -28.15 52.01 36.99
N ASN A 42 -27.52 53.19 36.89
CA ASN A 42 -28.14 54.35 36.25
C ASN A 42 -28.23 54.19 34.73
N LYS A 43 -27.23 53.59 34.08
CA LYS A 43 -27.24 53.28 32.64
C LYS A 43 -28.33 52.28 32.24
N LEU A 44 -28.73 51.41 33.17
CA LEU A 44 -29.78 50.40 32.96
C LEU A 44 -31.21 50.89 33.32
N LYS A 45 -31.40 52.18 33.63
CA LYS A 45 -32.74 52.76 33.84
C LYS A 45 -33.40 53.09 32.50
N VAL A 46 -34.57 52.50 32.25
CA VAL A 46 -35.43 52.83 31.11
C VAL A 46 -36.74 53.38 31.65
N ASN A 47 -37.09 54.62 31.30
CA ASN A 47 -38.30 55.32 31.77
C ASN A 47 -38.47 55.33 33.30
N GLY A 48 -37.38 55.41 34.05
CA GLY A 48 -37.39 55.42 35.53
C GLY A 48 -37.54 54.06 36.20
N ILE A 49 -37.71 52.97 35.42
CA ILE A 49 -37.77 51.59 35.93
C ILE A 49 -36.40 50.94 35.73
N GLN A 50 -35.90 50.29 36.79
CA GLN A 50 -34.64 49.53 36.74
C GLN A 50 -34.92 48.10 36.29
N THR A 51 -34.24 47.66 35.23
CA THR A 51 -34.25 46.27 34.79
C THR A 51 -32.81 45.82 34.54
N PHE A 52 -32.48 44.60 34.92
CA PHE A 52 -31.12 44.06 34.82
C PHE A 52 -31.10 42.83 33.92
N PRO A 53 -30.00 42.59 33.19
CA PRO A 53 -29.78 41.29 32.56
C PRO A 53 -29.58 40.19 33.61
N ASP A 54 -29.77 38.94 33.21
CA ASP A 54 -29.59 37.80 34.11
C ASP A 54 -28.15 37.69 34.64
N PHE A 55 -27.15 37.84 33.75
CA PHE A 55 -25.75 37.90 34.16
C PHE A 55 -24.94 38.97 33.42
N ILE A 56 -23.98 39.55 34.13
CA ILE A 56 -22.98 40.49 33.63
C ILE A 56 -21.60 39.89 33.89
N LEU A 57 -20.76 39.86 32.85
CA LEU A 57 -19.45 39.21 32.87
C LEU A 57 -18.36 40.24 32.62
N TYR A 58 -17.29 40.14 33.40
CA TYR A 58 -16.16 41.04 33.35
C TYR A 58 -14.86 40.25 33.26
N GLU A 59 -13.83 40.87 32.70
CA GLU A 59 -12.53 40.23 32.57
C GLU A 59 -11.80 40.08 33.92
N ASP A 60 -11.93 41.09 34.79
CA ASP A 60 -11.28 41.19 36.10
C ASP A 60 -12.07 42.12 37.05
N GLU A 61 -11.75 42.12 38.35
CA GLU A 61 -12.32 43.02 39.37
C GLU A 61 -12.02 44.51 39.11
N ASN A 62 -10.91 44.82 38.44
CA ASN A 62 -10.47 46.20 38.19
C ASN A 62 -11.04 46.83 36.91
N ILE A 63 -11.71 46.05 36.07
CA ILE A 63 -12.23 46.51 34.78
C ILE A 63 -13.71 46.92 34.95
N ALA A 64 -13.98 48.20 34.70
CA ALA A 64 -15.31 48.80 34.88
C ALA A 64 -16.30 48.47 33.75
N VAL A 65 -15.82 48.09 32.56
CA VAL A 65 -16.68 47.77 31.41
C VAL A 65 -16.82 46.25 31.30
N PRO A 66 -18.05 45.70 31.31
CA PRO A 66 -18.25 44.27 31.13
C PRO A 66 -17.83 43.81 29.74
N ILE A 67 -17.31 42.59 29.63
CA ILE A 67 -16.96 41.99 28.34
C ILE A 67 -18.20 41.40 27.66
N ALA A 68 -19.13 40.85 28.44
CA ALA A 68 -20.33 40.19 27.93
C ALA A 68 -21.53 40.32 28.86
N VAL A 69 -22.73 40.18 28.29
CA VAL A 69 -24.01 40.09 29.01
C VAL A 69 -24.72 38.80 28.61
N ILE A 70 -25.38 38.14 29.57
CA ILE A 70 -26.25 36.97 29.32
C ILE A 70 -27.70 37.35 29.60
N GLU A 71 -28.57 37.03 28.65
CA GLU A 71 -30.03 37.13 28.78
C GLU A 71 -30.62 35.73 28.56
N ALA A 72 -31.42 35.23 29.50
CA ALA A 72 -31.96 33.89 29.49
C ALA A 72 -33.49 33.90 29.37
N LYS A 73 -34.04 33.10 28.45
CA LYS A 73 -35.48 32.92 28.28
C LYS A 73 -35.88 31.44 28.40
N ARG A 74 -37.05 31.20 28.97
CA ARG A 74 -37.64 29.85 29.08
C ARG A 74 -37.94 29.27 27.70
N VAL A 75 -37.95 27.95 27.59
CA VAL A 75 -38.18 27.21 26.34
C VAL A 75 -39.50 27.60 25.65
N GLU A 76 -40.52 27.96 26.42
CA GLU A 76 -41.86 28.36 25.94
C GLU A 76 -41.90 29.77 25.34
N TYR A 77 -40.80 30.54 25.45
CA TYR A 77 -40.74 31.93 24.97
C TYR A 77 -40.58 31.98 23.44
N LYS A 78 -41.65 32.35 22.73
CA LYS A 78 -41.74 32.24 21.26
C LYS A 78 -41.08 33.37 20.47
N ASN A 79 -40.76 34.52 21.09
CA ASN A 79 -40.31 35.72 20.37
C ASN A 79 -38.82 36.02 20.62
N LEU A 80 -37.94 35.24 20.02
CA LEU A 80 -36.48 35.36 20.19
C LEU A 80 -35.93 36.74 19.78
N GLU A 81 -36.52 37.39 18.77
CA GLU A 81 -36.11 38.75 18.34
C GLU A 81 -36.31 39.77 19.44
N LYS A 82 -37.44 39.74 20.14
CA LYS A 82 -37.68 40.66 21.28
C LYS A 82 -36.70 40.42 22.44
N ALA A 83 -36.28 39.18 22.67
CA ALA A 83 -35.27 38.87 23.68
C ALA A 83 -33.87 39.30 23.24
N LYS A 84 -33.54 39.17 21.96
CA LYS A 84 -32.32 39.70 21.36
C LYS A 84 -32.26 41.22 21.52
N GLU A 85 -33.32 41.94 21.17
CA GLU A 85 -33.41 43.40 21.33
C GLU A 85 -33.21 43.82 22.80
N GLN A 86 -33.86 43.12 23.74
CA GLN A 86 -33.70 43.37 25.16
C GLN A 86 -32.25 43.18 25.62
N GLY A 87 -31.63 42.05 25.28
CA GLY A 87 -30.24 41.76 25.61
C GLY A 87 -29.24 42.73 24.96
N LEU A 88 -29.47 43.13 23.71
CA LEU A 88 -28.65 44.11 23.01
C LEU A 88 -28.75 45.50 23.67
N ASN A 89 -29.92 45.89 24.14
CA ASN A 89 -30.10 47.15 24.86
C ASN A 89 -29.29 47.17 26.16
N TYR A 90 -29.29 46.07 26.93
CA TYR A 90 -28.45 45.96 28.13
C TYR A 90 -26.96 45.99 27.79
N ALA A 91 -26.54 45.21 26.79
CA ALA A 91 -25.15 45.15 26.37
C ALA A 91 -24.64 46.51 25.88
N LYS A 92 -25.42 47.24 25.07
CA LYS A 92 -25.07 48.58 24.58
C LYS A 92 -25.03 49.61 25.71
N ALA A 93 -26.00 49.59 26.63
CA ALA A 93 -26.04 50.51 27.77
C ALA A 93 -24.81 50.34 28.69
N LEU A 94 -24.33 49.11 28.83
CA LEU A 94 -23.16 48.79 29.65
C LEU A 94 -21.83 48.86 28.88
N GLY A 95 -21.85 48.97 27.56
CA GLY A 95 -20.64 48.96 26.71
C GLY A 95 -20.02 47.57 26.49
N ALA A 96 -20.79 46.50 26.69
CA ALA A 96 -20.32 45.14 26.49
C ALA A 96 -20.08 44.79 25.03
N ARG A 97 -19.03 44.02 24.74
CA ARG A 97 -18.67 43.60 23.37
C ARG A 97 -19.52 42.45 22.85
N PHE A 98 -20.01 41.59 23.75
CA PHE A 98 -20.72 40.37 23.38
C PHE A 98 -22.04 40.22 24.13
N LEU A 99 -23.02 39.63 23.47
CA LEU A 99 -24.30 39.22 24.05
C LEU A 99 -24.45 37.71 23.89
N PHE A 100 -24.81 37.02 24.96
CA PHE A 100 -25.15 35.60 24.96
C PHE A 100 -26.63 35.45 25.28
N LEU A 101 -27.42 35.06 24.30
CA LEU A 101 -28.84 34.76 24.49
C LEU A 101 -29.00 33.27 24.78
N TYR A 102 -29.59 32.90 25.91
CA TYR A 102 -29.83 31.51 26.28
C TYR A 102 -31.30 31.13 26.14
N ASN A 103 -31.59 30.13 25.32
CA ASN A 103 -32.94 29.57 25.15
C ASN A 103 -32.87 28.09 24.75
N ALA A 104 -33.82 27.27 25.20
CA ALA A 104 -33.93 25.86 24.80
C ALA A 104 -32.62 25.05 24.94
N ASN A 105 -31.87 25.27 26.03
CA ASN A 105 -30.58 24.63 26.33
C ASN A 105 -29.44 24.91 25.32
N ARG A 106 -29.52 26.02 24.58
CA ARG A 106 -28.42 26.49 23.74
C ARG A 106 -28.17 27.98 23.92
N PHE A 107 -26.96 28.41 23.62
CA PHE A 107 -26.63 29.82 23.48
C PHE A 107 -26.73 30.25 22.03
N ILE A 108 -26.99 31.53 21.82
CA ILE A 108 -26.72 32.22 20.56
C ILE A 108 -25.93 33.46 20.93
N ALA A 109 -24.71 33.57 20.41
CA ALA A 109 -23.80 34.66 20.76
C ALA A 109 -23.73 35.71 19.65
N TYR A 110 -23.77 36.99 20.03
CA TYR A 110 -23.76 38.13 19.12
C TYR A 110 -22.59 39.07 19.41
N TYR A 111 -22.04 39.65 18.34
CA TYR A 111 -21.13 40.77 18.42
C TYR A 111 -21.92 42.07 18.48
N VAL A 112 -21.91 42.71 19.65
CA VAL A 112 -22.81 43.84 19.97
C VAL A 112 -22.64 45.05 19.02
N PRO A 113 -21.41 45.41 18.57
CA PRO A 113 -21.24 46.56 17.67
C PRO A 113 -21.89 46.40 16.29
N THR A 114 -21.99 45.18 15.74
CA THR A 114 -22.63 44.93 14.44
C THR A 114 -23.97 44.19 14.53
N GLU A 115 -24.34 43.72 15.72
CA GLU A 115 -25.56 42.93 16.00
C GLU A 115 -25.65 41.60 15.25
N GLU A 116 -24.53 41.15 14.68
CA GLU A 116 -24.39 39.90 13.95
C GLU A 116 -23.94 38.76 14.88
N VAL A 117 -24.22 37.53 14.46
CA VAL A 117 -23.79 36.32 15.18
C VAL A 117 -22.26 36.19 15.22
N LEU A 118 -21.75 35.68 16.34
CA LEU A 118 -20.35 35.31 16.50
C LEU A 118 -20.06 33.99 15.79
N LEU A 119 -18.91 33.93 15.12
CA LEU A 119 -18.46 32.78 14.34
C LEU A 119 -17.09 32.30 14.81
N ILE A 120 -16.96 30.99 15.01
CA ILE A 120 -15.67 30.30 15.17
C ILE A 120 -15.49 29.36 13.97
N ASP A 121 -14.42 29.51 13.20
CA ASP A 121 -14.15 28.71 11.99
C ASP A 121 -15.34 28.68 10.99
N ASN A 122 -16.07 29.82 10.89
CA ASN A 122 -17.31 30.03 10.12
C ASN A 122 -18.57 29.28 10.63
N GLU A 123 -18.52 28.64 11.80
CA GLU A 123 -19.69 28.06 12.48
C GLU A 123 -20.23 28.99 13.57
N GLU A 124 -21.55 29.01 13.78
CA GLU A 124 -22.20 29.82 14.81
C GLU A 124 -21.84 29.37 16.23
N VAL A 125 -21.51 30.33 17.09
CA VAL A 125 -21.23 30.06 18.51
C VAL A 125 -22.54 29.72 19.23
N ASN A 126 -22.76 28.43 19.44
CA ASN A 126 -23.96 27.87 20.07
C ASN A 126 -23.80 27.54 21.58
N GLY A 127 -22.64 27.85 22.16
CA GLY A 127 -22.28 27.56 23.55
C GLY A 127 -21.61 28.75 24.26
N MET A 128 -21.48 28.66 25.59
CA MET A 128 -20.75 29.66 26.36
C MET A 128 -19.24 29.52 26.12
N LEU A 129 -18.53 30.66 25.99
CA LEU A 129 -17.09 30.67 25.73
C LEU A 129 -16.29 31.01 27.01
N PRO A 130 -15.09 30.43 27.18
CA PRO A 130 -14.12 30.88 28.18
C PRO A 130 -13.63 32.31 27.90
N LEU A 131 -13.24 33.05 28.94
CA LEU A 131 -12.69 34.41 28.81
C LEU A 131 -11.49 34.48 27.85
N ALA A 132 -10.61 33.47 27.88
CA ALA A 132 -9.44 33.40 26.99
C ALA A 132 -9.83 33.43 25.51
N GLN A 133 -10.91 32.75 25.11
CA GLN A 133 -11.39 32.74 23.73
C GLN A 133 -12.07 34.04 23.35
N LEU A 134 -12.86 34.64 24.26
CA LEU A 134 -13.49 35.94 24.02
C LEU A 134 -12.47 37.05 23.75
N ARG A 135 -11.28 36.99 24.36
CA ARG A 135 -10.18 37.93 24.12
C ARG A 135 -9.59 37.84 22.72
N LEU A 136 -9.65 36.67 22.08
CA LEU A 136 -9.07 36.44 20.75
C LEU A 136 -9.94 37.00 19.62
N PHE A 137 -11.22 37.30 19.88
CA PHE A 137 -12.10 37.88 18.88
C PHE A 137 -11.65 39.32 18.52
N ASN A 138 -11.28 39.51 17.26
CA ASN A 138 -11.09 40.82 16.65
C ASN A 138 -12.26 41.10 15.68
N GLY A 139 -13.40 41.50 16.23
CA GLY A 139 -14.68 41.58 15.51
C GLY A 139 -15.56 40.37 15.78
N ARG A 140 -16.32 39.91 14.77
CA ARG A 140 -17.31 38.82 14.92
C ARG A 140 -16.79 37.41 14.61
N LYS A 141 -15.58 37.30 14.04
CA LYS A 141 -15.01 36.02 13.60
C LYS A 141 -13.74 35.69 14.38
N LEU A 142 -13.58 34.42 14.72
CA LEU A 142 -12.37 33.84 15.29
C LEU A 142 -12.03 32.59 14.48
N GLU A 143 -10.80 32.49 13.97
CA GLU A 143 -10.29 31.29 13.30
C GLU A 143 -9.38 30.55 14.28
N LEU A 144 -9.79 29.37 14.77
CA LEU A 144 -9.07 28.59 15.76
C LEU A 144 -8.21 27.50 15.15
N ASN A 145 -8.29 27.25 13.83
CA ASN A 145 -7.58 26.16 13.14
C ASN A 145 -7.71 24.86 13.95
N SER A 146 -8.94 24.39 14.19
CA SER A 146 -9.17 23.11 14.86
C SER A 146 -8.37 21.99 14.19
N LYS A 147 -7.58 21.25 14.95
CA LYS A 147 -6.88 20.06 14.45
C LYS A 147 -7.90 19.12 13.79
N VAL A 148 -7.62 18.70 12.56
CA VAL A 148 -8.50 17.77 11.82
C VAL A 148 -8.39 16.40 12.47
N ASP A 149 -9.53 15.85 12.91
CA ASP A 149 -9.61 14.48 13.41
C ASP A 149 -9.59 13.50 12.23
N ILE A 150 -8.46 12.81 12.06
CA ILE A 150 -8.25 11.84 10.97
C ILE A 150 -8.66 10.46 11.46
N LYS A 151 -9.82 9.98 11.01
CA LYS A 151 -10.37 8.68 11.39
C LYS A 151 -10.11 7.58 10.37
N SER A 152 -9.73 7.95 9.15
CA SER A 152 -9.52 7.00 8.06
C SER A 152 -8.39 7.38 7.12
N LYS A 153 -7.88 6.38 6.39
CA LYS A 153 -6.96 6.55 5.26
C LYS A 153 -7.46 7.60 4.25
N THR A 154 -8.76 7.58 3.96
CA THR A 154 -9.37 8.50 2.98
C THR A 154 -9.29 9.95 3.45
N ASP A 155 -9.46 10.20 4.75
CA ASP A 155 -9.38 11.55 5.32
C ASP A 155 -7.97 12.12 5.17
N LEU A 156 -6.96 11.31 5.51
CA LEU A 156 -5.56 11.70 5.35
C LEU A 156 -5.20 11.94 3.89
N ILE A 157 -5.66 11.04 3.00
CA ILE A 157 -5.46 11.19 1.56
C ILE A 157 -6.07 12.47 1.02
N ASN A 158 -7.25 12.87 1.50
CA ASN A 158 -7.91 14.09 1.09
C ASN A 158 -7.11 15.33 1.49
N VAL A 159 -6.56 15.36 2.71
CA VAL A 159 -5.70 16.48 3.15
C VAL A 159 -4.44 16.56 2.27
N PHE A 160 -3.79 15.43 2.02
CA PHE A 160 -2.62 15.36 1.15
C PHE A 160 -2.96 15.80 -0.29
N LYS A 161 -4.13 15.43 -0.81
CA LYS A 161 -4.60 15.84 -2.13
C LYS A 161 -4.78 17.35 -2.22
N VAL A 162 -5.39 17.98 -1.21
CA VAL A 162 -5.56 19.44 -1.16
C VAL A 162 -4.20 20.16 -1.12
N ALA A 163 -3.27 19.69 -0.30
CA ALA A 163 -1.91 20.26 -0.26
C ALA A 163 -1.18 20.11 -1.61
N ASN A 164 -1.33 18.94 -2.25
CA ASN A 164 -0.75 18.66 -3.56
C ASN A 164 -1.39 19.50 -4.69
N ASP A 165 -2.69 19.76 -4.62
CA ASP A 165 -3.39 20.63 -5.58
C ASP A 165 -2.91 22.10 -5.45
N LYS A 166 -2.64 22.58 -4.23
CA LYS A 166 -2.05 23.91 -3.98
C LYS A 166 -0.63 24.03 -4.55
N LEU A 167 0.19 22.97 -4.50
CA LEU A 167 1.50 22.96 -5.15
C LEU A 167 1.40 23.08 -6.67
N ARG A 168 0.36 22.49 -7.27
CA ARG A 168 0.08 22.65 -8.70
C ARG A 168 -0.30 24.10 -9.01
N GLU A 169 -1.16 24.71 -8.21
CA GLU A 169 -1.52 26.14 -8.34
C GLU A 169 -0.30 27.07 -8.16
N ALA A 170 0.69 26.66 -7.38
CA ALA A 170 1.96 27.37 -7.21
C ALA A 170 2.91 27.27 -8.44
N GLY A 171 2.51 26.58 -9.50
CA GLY A 171 3.28 26.45 -10.74
C GLY A 171 4.24 25.24 -10.78
N ILE A 172 4.20 24.35 -9.78
CA ILE A 172 5.02 23.13 -9.76
C ILE A 172 4.30 22.03 -10.55
N ASN A 173 4.42 22.10 -11.87
CA ASN A 173 3.65 21.25 -12.78
C ASN A 173 4.26 19.84 -12.97
N ALA A 174 5.57 19.66 -12.76
CA ALA A 174 6.22 18.36 -12.88
C ALA A 174 5.86 17.44 -11.70
N GLY A 175 5.41 16.21 -12.00
CA GLY A 175 4.98 15.24 -10.98
C GLY A 175 6.04 14.96 -9.91
N ILE A 176 7.31 14.82 -10.33
CA ILE A 176 8.47 14.55 -9.46
C ILE A 176 8.75 15.72 -8.53
N ALA A 177 8.92 16.91 -9.09
CA ALA A 177 9.19 18.11 -8.30
C ALA A 177 8.08 18.36 -7.28
N ARG A 178 6.81 18.18 -7.68
CA ARG A 178 5.66 18.40 -6.78
C ARG A 178 5.66 17.41 -5.61
N PHE A 179 5.90 16.14 -5.89
CA PHE A 179 5.99 15.10 -4.87
C PHE A 179 7.13 15.38 -3.89
N THR A 180 8.31 15.75 -4.39
CA THR A 180 9.46 16.08 -3.54
C THR A 180 9.19 17.25 -2.61
N GLU A 181 8.54 18.32 -3.11
CA GLU A 181 8.20 19.51 -2.31
C GLU A 181 7.15 19.20 -1.24
N PHE A 182 6.10 18.45 -1.61
CA PHE A 182 5.09 17.98 -0.66
C PHE A 182 5.71 17.10 0.44
N SER A 183 6.51 16.12 0.03
CA SER A 183 7.17 15.18 0.93
C SER A 183 8.07 15.93 1.90
N ASN A 184 8.94 16.82 1.41
CA ASN A 184 9.81 17.62 2.26
C ASN A 184 9.01 18.34 3.36
N LEU A 185 7.95 19.09 3.00
CA LEU A 185 7.11 19.81 3.97
C LEU A 185 6.45 18.88 5.00
N LEU A 186 5.92 17.74 4.55
CA LEU A 186 5.28 16.76 5.41
C LEU A 186 6.29 16.13 6.39
N PHE A 187 7.48 15.78 5.91
CA PHE A 187 8.56 15.22 6.74
C PHE A 187 9.08 16.23 7.76
N LEU A 188 9.20 17.51 7.40
CA LEU A 188 9.57 18.56 8.35
C LEU A 188 8.57 18.62 9.53
N LYS A 189 7.27 18.54 9.25
CA LYS A 189 6.25 18.50 10.31
C LYS A 189 6.36 17.23 11.15
N LEU A 190 6.49 16.06 10.51
CA LEU A 190 6.60 14.77 11.19
C LEU A 190 7.82 14.68 12.12
N LEU A 191 8.99 15.09 11.63
CA LEU A 191 10.22 15.12 12.43
C LEU A 191 10.04 15.98 13.68
N SER A 192 9.39 17.14 13.52
CA SER A 192 9.10 18.02 14.65
C SER A 192 8.15 17.37 15.67
N GLU A 193 7.11 16.67 15.22
CA GLU A 193 6.14 16.01 16.11
C GLU A 193 6.70 14.78 16.82
N LEU A 194 7.64 14.07 16.18
CA LEU A 194 8.28 12.87 16.71
C LEU A 194 9.55 13.14 17.51
N ASN A 195 10.07 14.37 17.53
CA ASN A 195 11.36 14.73 18.12
C ASN A 195 11.54 14.21 19.55
N GLU A 196 10.53 14.42 20.41
CA GLU A 196 10.57 14.00 21.81
C GLU A 196 10.42 12.48 21.96
N GLU A 197 9.45 11.87 21.27
CA GLU A 197 9.18 10.42 21.35
C GLU A 197 10.35 9.58 20.84
N ARG A 198 11.03 10.07 19.80
CA ARG A 198 12.11 9.35 19.13
C ARG A 198 13.47 9.86 19.52
N HIS A 199 13.59 10.74 20.51
CA HIS A 199 14.87 11.23 21.03
C HIS A 199 15.84 11.68 19.92
N TYR A 200 15.35 12.43 18.91
CA TYR A 200 16.20 12.93 17.81
C TYR A 200 17.09 14.10 18.25
N ASN A 201 16.77 14.76 19.37
CA ASN A 201 17.49 15.92 19.89
C ASN A 201 17.56 17.09 18.88
N ILE A 202 16.52 17.27 18.06
CA ILE A 202 16.42 18.38 17.12
C ILE A 202 16.29 19.70 17.90
N ALA A 203 17.16 20.66 17.58
CA ALA A 203 17.16 21.97 18.20
C ALA A 203 15.90 22.78 17.83
N LYS A 204 15.40 23.59 18.78
CA LYS A 204 14.18 24.40 18.62
C LYS A 204 14.08 25.19 17.30
N PRO A 205 15.14 25.85 16.79
CA PRO A 205 15.03 26.60 15.53
C PRO A 205 14.63 25.77 14.30
N PHE A 206 14.82 24.45 14.35
CA PHE A 206 14.51 23.55 13.24
C PHE A 206 13.13 22.88 13.39
N LEU A 207 12.43 23.11 14.51
CA LEU A 207 11.10 22.56 14.77
C LEU A 207 10.01 23.36 14.06
N TRP A 208 8.92 22.68 13.71
CA TRP A 208 7.78 23.19 12.96
C TRP A 208 7.15 24.44 13.60
N ASP A 209 7.04 24.46 14.93
CA ASP A 209 6.44 25.57 15.67
C ASP A 209 7.24 26.87 15.56
N SER A 210 8.54 26.80 15.23
CA SER A 210 9.40 27.98 15.09
C SER A 210 9.13 28.80 13.84
N TYR A 211 8.53 28.20 12.80
CA TYR A 211 8.34 28.87 11.50
C TYR A 211 6.94 28.77 10.91
N ARG A 212 6.05 27.90 11.41
CA ARG A 212 4.66 27.74 10.89
C ARG A 212 3.87 29.06 10.80
N ASN A 213 4.16 30.00 11.68
CA ASN A 213 3.47 31.30 11.76
C ASN A 213 4.14 32.40 10.91
N LEU A 214 5.31 32.17 10.33
CA LEU A 214 5.94 33.11 9.39
C LEU A 214 5.13 33.19 8.09
N ASP A 215 5.23 34.32 7.40
CA ASP A 215 4.50 34.60 6.16
C ASP A 215 5.46 35.02 5.02
N GLY A 216 4.95 34.98 3.79
CA GLY A 216 5.65 35.54 2.63
C GLY A 216 7.03 34.93 2.37
N GLU A 217 7.96 35.77 1.92
CA GLU A 217 9.35 35.36 1.62
C GLU A 217 10.10 34.89 2.86
N MET A 218 9.81 35.47 4.03
CA MET A 218 10.46 35.09 5.29
C MET A 218 10.26 33.61 5.63
N LEU A 219 9.06 33.06 5.37
CA LEU A 219 8.79 31.63 5.58
C LEU A 219 9.70 30.75 4.71
N LEU A 220 9.80 31.07 3.41
CA LEU A 220 10.60 30.30 2.47
C LEU A 220 12.11 30.42 2.78
N GLU A 221 12.58 31.63 3.07
CA GLU A 221 13.97 31.90 3.44
C GLU A 221 14.35 31.20 4.75
N TYR A 222 13.46 31.19 5.74
CA TYR A 222 13.73 30.51 7.00
C TYR A 222 13.85 28.99 6.81
N ILE A 223 12.92 28.39 6.05
CA ILE A 223 12.97 26.95 5.77
C ILE A 223 14.25 26.59 5.00
N ASN A 224 14.56 27.32 3.93
CA ASN A 224 15.69 27.01 3.06
C ASN A 224 17.06 27.38 3.66
N GLY A 225 17.13 28.47 4.43
CA GLY A 225 18.36 29.01 4.98
C GLY A 225 18.70 28.50 6.38
N THR A 226 17.70 28.03 7.15
CA THR A 226 17.89 27.59 8.55
C THR A 226 17.47 26.15 8.77
N VAL A 227 16.22 25.80 8.48
CA VAL A 227 15.64 24.50 8.85
C VAL A 227 16.29 23.35 8.06
N ILE A 228 16.28 23.43 6.73
CA ILE A 228 16.83 22.39 5.86
C ILE A 228 18.33 22.18 6.11
N PRO A 229 19.19 23.22 6.15
CA PRO A 229 20.60 23.03 6.46
C PRO A 229 20.85 22.43 7.84
N GLY A 230 20.08 22.84 8.85
CA GLY A 230 20.19 22.31 10.20
C GLY A 230 19.87 20.81 10.29
N LEU A 231 18.79 20.38 9.62
CA LEU A 231 18.39 18.97 9.61
C LEU A 231 19.31 18.10 8.74
N ASN A 232 19.78 18.61 7.60
CA ASN A 232 20.78 17.90 6.79
C ASN A 232 22.07 17.68 7.59
N ASN A 233 22.56 18.69 8.32
CA ASN A 233 23.73 18.52 9.19
C ASN A 233 23.53 17.50 10.31
N LEU A 234 22.29 17.30 10.76
CA LEU A 234 21.97 16.33 11.82
C LEU A 234 21.87 14.89 11.29
N PHE A 235 21.28 14.70 10.11
CA PHE A 235 20.91 13.38 9.58
C PHE A 235 21.73 12.91 8.37
N ASP A 236 22.57 13.77 7.79
CA ASP A 236 23.44 13.38 6.68
C ASP A 236 24.83 12.96 7.16
N SER A 237 25.20 11.74 6.79
CA SER A 237 26.61 11.31 6.75
C SER A 237 27.28 11.87 5.49
N SER A 238 28.58 12.16 5.56
CA SER A 238 29.37 12.77 4.48
C SER A 238 29.39 12.02 3.13
N GLU A 239 28.87 10.79 3.08
CA GLU A 239 28.87 9.92 1.89
C GLU A 239 27.50 9.83 1.18
N THR A 240 26.45 10.52 1.66
CA THR A 240 25.09 10.43 1.10
C THR A 240 24.56 11.73 0.52
N GLN A 241 23.65 11.65 -0.46
CA GLN A 241 22.85 12.79 -0.92
C GLN A 241 22.08 13.44 0.24
N PRO A 242 21.89 14.78 0.22
CA PRO A 242 21.24 15.48 1.30
C PRO A 242 19.79 15.04 1.51
N LEU A 243 19.39 14.86 2.77
CA LEU A 243 18.04 14.42 3.14
C LEU A 243 16.97 15.38 2.61
N PHE A 244 17.21 16.68 2.68
CA PHE A 244 16.30 17.71 2.18
C PHE A 244 16.96 18.55 1.09
N SER A 245 16.18 18.92 0.09
CA SER A 245 16.54 19.89 -0.93
C SER A 245 15.81 21.20 -0.66
N ALA A 246 16.45 22.33 -0.92
CA ALA A 246 15.81 23.64 -0.82
C ALA A 246 14.47 23.66 -1.59
N LEU A 247 13.43 24.17 -0.93
CA LEU A 247 12.09 24.28 -1.47
C LEU A 247 12.07 25.22 -2.67
N LYS A 248 11.39 24.80 -3.73
CA LYS A 248 11.26 25.52 -5.01
C LYS A 248 9.91 26.24 -5.16
N ILE A 249 9.09 26.26 -4.10
CA ILE A 249 7.76 26.88 -4.10
C ILE A 249 7.89 28.42 -4.08
N ARG A 250 7.98 29.04 -5.27
CA ARG A 250 8.10 30.50 -5.42
C ARG A 250 6.85 31.27 -5.01
N ASN A 251 5.68 30.67 -5.10
CA ASN A 251 4.43 31.28 -4.65
C ASN A 251 4.32 31.15 -3.12
N THR A 252 4.77 32.19 -2.40
CA THR A 252 4.84 32.20 -0.94
C THR A 252 3.46 32.20 -0.26
N ILE A 253 2.43 32.73 -0.92
CA ILE A 253 1.03 32.65 -0.46
C ILE A 253 0.59 31.18 -0.44
N LYS A 254 0.85 30.44 -1.53
CA LYS A 254 0.51 29.01 -1.61
C LYS A 254 1.34 28.17 -0.66
N LEU A 255 2.62 28.49 -0.46
CA LEU A 255 3.45 27.84 0.57
C LEU A 255 2.80 27.98 1.97
N LYS A 256 2.36 29.19 2.34
CA LYS A 256 1.68 29.43 3.62
C LYS A 256 0.40 28.62 3.73
N GLU A 257 -0.43 28.59 2.69
CA GLU A 257 -1.66 27.79 2.67
C GLU A 257 -1.38 26.29 2.85
N ILE A 258 -0.29 25.76 2.27
CA ILE A 258 0.12 24.36 2.43
C ILE A 258 0.59 24.11 3.86
N VAL A 259 1.44 24.98 4.41
CA VAL A 259 1.92 24.88 5.79
C VAL A 259 0.74 24.90 6.77
N GLN A 260 -0.18 25.86 6.65
CA GLN A 260 -1.39 25.91 7.47
C GLN A 260 -2.25 24.65 7.33
N LYS A 261 -2.39 24.12 6.11
CA LYS A 261 -3.19 22.92 5.89
C LYS A 261 -2.55 21.70 6.54
N LEU A 262 -1.25 21.51 6.36
CA LEU A 262 -0.50 20.43 7.01
C LEU A 262 -0.55 20.59 8.52
N ASP A 263 -0.44 21.81 9.02
CA ASP A 263 -0.44 22.15 10.44
C ASP A 263 -1.71 21.72 11.20
N THR A 264 -2.85 21.64 10.49
CA THR A 264 -4.09 21.09 11.05
C THR A 264 -3.99 19.60 11.40
N LEU A 265 -3.00 18.88 10.90
CA LEU A 265 -2.78 17.47 11.20
C LEU A 265 -2.03 17.31 12.52
N ASN A 266 -2.40 16.29 13.28
CA ASN A 266 -1.59 15.73 14.35
C ASN A 266 -1.12 14.35 13.94
N LEU A 267 -0.06 14.30 13.13
CA LEU A 267 0.40 13.08 12.49
C LEU A 267 0.91 12.07 13.52
N LYS A 268 1.46 12.53 14.65
CA LYS A 268 1.82 11.64 15.78
C LYS A 268 0.63 10.78 16.24
N GLN A 269 -0.55 11.36 16.39
CA GLN A 269 -1.74 10.68 16.92
C GLN A 269 -2.49 9.81 15.90
N ILE A 270 -2.20 9.95 14.61
CA ILE A 270 -2.80 9.09 13.59
C ILE A 270 -2.22 7.68 13.74
N ASP A 271 -3.07 6.68 13.57
CA ASP A 271 -2.66 5.28 13.52
C ASP A 271 -1.55 5.03 12.48
N THR A 272 -0.56 4.20 12.85
CA THR A 272 0.62 3.93 12.02
C THR A 272 0.26 3.24 10.71
N ASP A 273 -0.74 2.36 10.72
CA ASP A 273 -1.22 1.72 9.50
C ASP A 273 -1.91 2.76 8.61
N ILE A 274 -2.75 3.65 9.15
CA ILE A 274 -3.39 4.74 8.38
C ILE A 274 -2.35 5.66 7.73
N LYS A 275 -1.31 6.07 8.47
CA LYS A 275 -0.20 6.89 7.94
C LYS A 275 0.49 6.17 6.81
N GLY A 276 0.99 4.96 7.08
CA GLY A 276 1.76 4.18 6.13
C GLY A 276 0.97 3.89 4.84
N ASP A 277 -0.31 3.55 4.97
CA ASP A 277 -1.22 3.33 3.86
C ASP A 277 -1.45 4.57 3.00
N ALA A 278 -1.56 5.75 3.62
CA ALA A 278 -1.70 7.00 2.91
C ALA A 278 -0.40 7.39 2.21
N PHE A 279 0.74 7.25 2.88
CA PHE A 279 2.07 7.47 2.29
C PHE A 279 2.31 6.57 1.08
N GLU A 280 2.09 5.26 1.23
CA GLU A 280 2.22 4.30 0.14
C GLU A 280 1.26 4.61 -1.00
N TYR A 281 -0.01 4.93 -0.71
CA TYR A 281 -0.96 5.35 -1.74
C TYR A 281 -0.47 6.58 -2.52
N PHE A 282 0.11 7.56 -1.83
CA PHE A 282 0.65 8.77 -2.45
C PHE A 282 1.88 8.47 -3.31
N ILE A 283 2.80 7.63 -2.83
CA ILE A 283 3.98 7.20 -3.59
C ILE A 283 3.55 6.35 -4.81
N GLN A 284 2.58 5.46 -4.66
CA GLN A 284 2.06 4.62 -5.75
C GLN A 284 1.41 5.45 -6.86
N LYS A 285 0.56 6.42 -6.51
CA LYS A 285 -0.07 7.32 -7.48
C LYS A 285 0.96 8.14 -8.25
N TYR A 286 2.13 8.33 -7.66
CA TYR A 286 3.25 9.05 -8.24
C TYR A 286 4.14 8.16 -9.14
N ASN A 287 4.47 6.93 -8.72
CA ASN A 287 5.27 6.01 -9.53
C ASN A 287 4.53 5.47 -10.78
N GLN A 288 3.19 5.49 -10.79
CA GLN A 288 2.39 5.14 -11.97
C GLN A 288 2.72 5.95 -13.24
N THR A 289 3.35 7.13 -13.09
CA THR A 289 3.78 7.94 -14.24
C THR A 289 5.15 7.57 -14.84
N ASN A 290 5.99 6.79 -14.14
CA ASN A 290 7.38 6.47 -14.55
C ASN A 290 7.72 4.96 -14.37
N ASN A 291 6.82 4.07 -14.81
CA ASN A 291 6.97 2.61 -14.65
C ASN A 291 8.05 1.97 -15.57
N ASP A 292 9.20 2.64 -15.78
CA ASP A 292 10.27 2.18 -16.69
C ASP A 292 11.29 1.23 -16.03
N LEU A 293 11.34 1.15 -14.69
CA LEU A 293 12.35 0.35 -13.96
C LEU A 293 11.86 -1.01 -13.41
N GLY A 294 10.58 -1.37 -13.60
CA GLY A 294 10.03 -2.62 -13.06
C GLY A 294 9.93 -2.66 -11.52
N GLU A 295 9.93 -1.49 -10.88
CA GLU A 295 9.78 -1.30 -9.43
C GLU A 295 8.36 -1.67 -8.98
N TYR A 296 8.19 -2.84 -8.38
CA TYR A 296 6.92 -3.27 -7.80
C TYR A 296 6.97 -3.17 -6.28
N PHE A 297 5.97 -2.52 -5.69
CA PHE A 297 5.82 -2.50 -4.24
C PHE A 297 5.52 -3.90 -3.71
N THR A 298 6.22 -4.30 -2.65
CA THR A 298 5.92 -5.54 -1.93
C THR A 298 4.69 -5.32 -1.04
N PRO A 299 3.63 -6.12 -1.15
CA PRO A 299 2.47 -6.02 -0.27
C PRO A 299 2.84 -6.14 1.21
N ARG A 300 2.24 -5.32 2.08
CA ARG A 300 2.57 -5.25 3.51
C ARG A 300 2.48 -6.60 4.23
N HIS A 301 1.48 -7.42 3.93
CA HIS A 301 1.35 -8.75 4.54
C HIS A 301 2.51 -9.68 4.17
N ILE A 302 3.02 -9.57 2.93
CA ILE A 302 4.21 -10.30 2.50
C ILE A 302 5.48 -9.75 3.16
N VAL A 303 5.61 -8.42 3.32
CA VAL A 303 6.72 -7.80 4.07
C VAL A 303 6.77 -8.31 5.52
N ARG A 304 5.61 -8.35 6.20
CA ARG A 304 5.51 -8.88 7.57
C ARG A 304 5.88 -10.35 7.62
N PHE A 305 5.35 -11.16 6.69
CA PHE A 305 5.65 -12.58 6.56
C PHE A 305 7.15 -12.85 6.35
N LEU A 306 7.85 -12.13 5.46
CA LEU A 306 9.30 -12.30 5.31
C LEU A 306 10.05 -12.00 6.61
N ASN A 307 9.60 -10.99 7.35
CA ASN A 307 10.16 -10.67 8.66
C ASN A 307 9.85 -11.75 9.73
N ASP A 308 8.69 -12.39 9.67
CA ASP A 308 8.31 -13.51 10.55
C ASP A 308 9.17 -14.75 10.33
N ILE A 309 9.53 -15.04 9.08
CA ILE A 309 10.35 -16.21 8.77
C ILE A 309 11.84 -15.93 8.94
N ILE A 310 12.32 -14.71 8.66
CA ILE A 310 13.73 -14.35 8.82
C ILE A 310 14.10 -14.12 10.29
N LYS A 311 13.13 -13.72 11.12
CA LYS A 311 13.26 -13.48 12.56
C LYS A 311 14.47 -12.60 12.91
N PRO A 312 14.46 -11.31 12.55
CA PRO A 312 15.58 -10.42 12.85
C PRO A 312 15.73 -10.26 14.37
N THR A 313 16.98 -10.25 14.85
CA THR A 313 17.29 -10.13 16.29
C THR A 313 18.31 -9.02 16.55
N PHE A 314 18.33 -8.49 17.77
CA PHE A 314 19.33 -7.50 18.15
C PHE A 314 20.75 -8.06 18.00
N GLY A 315 21.64 -7.27 17.38
CA GLY A 315 22.99 -7.68 17.02
C GLY A 315 23.12 -8.32 15.63
N ASP A 316 22.01 -8.65 14.95
CA ASP A 316 22.06 -8.96 13.52
C ASP A 316 22.47 -7.71 12.71
N LYS A 317 23.31 -7.91 11.71
CA LYS A 317 23.51 -6.91 10.66
C LYS A 317 22.60 -7.23 9.47
N ILE A 318 21.58 -6.41 9.26
CA ILE A 318 20.49 -6.62 8.32
C ILE A 318 20.66 -5.72 7.09
N TYR A 319 20.54 -6.30 5.91
CA TYR A 319 20.74 -5.58 4.65
C TYR A 319 19.63 -5.87 3.64
N ASP A 320 19.22 -4.83 2.92
CA ASP A 320 18.40 -4.95 1.70
C ASP A 320 19.10 -4.18 0.56
N PRO A 321 19.71 -4.86 -0.43
CA PRO A 321 20.40 -4.22 -1.55
C PRO A 321 19.47 -3.53 -2.56
N PHE A 322 18.15 -3.74 -2.47
CA PHE A 322 17.13 -3.22 -3.37
C PHE A 322 15.95 -2.71 -2.55
N CYS A 323 16.25 -1.82 -1.59
CA CYS A 323 15.34 -1.54 -0.48
C CYS A 323 14.10 -0.73 -0.88
N GLY A 324 14.07 -0.12 -2.07
CA GLY A 324 12.97 0.72 -2.53
C GLY A 324 12.65 1.81 -1.50
N THR A 325 11.46 1.73 -0.89
CA THR A 325 11.00 2.68 0.15
C THR A 325 11.35 2.27 1.59
N GLY A 326 12.10 1.18 1.77
CA GLY A 326 12.59 0.72 3.07
C GLY A 326 11.64 -0.19 3.85
N GLY A 327 10.49 -0.58 3.29
CA GLY A 327 9.44 -1.32 4.01
C GLY A 327 9.92 -2.57 4.76
N MET A 328 10.80 -3.38 4.15
CA MET A 328 11.38 -4.57 4.80
C MET A 328 12.23 -4.20 6.02
N LEU A 329 13.06 -3.16 5.89
CA LEU A 329 14.00 -2.70 6.89
C LEU A 329 13.29 -2.02 8.07
N ILE A 330 12.22 -1.29 7.81
CA ILE A 330 11.38 -0.65 8.83
C ILE A 330 10.78 -1.71 9.75
N ILE A 331 10.13 -2.75 9.19
CA ILE A 331 9.54 -3.81 9.99
C ILE A 331 10.61 -4.58 10.78
N ALA A 332 11.79 -4.79 10.20
CA ALA A 332 12.90 -5.43 10.91
C ALA A 332 13.36 -4.57 12.11
N PHE A 333 13.52 -3.26 11.93
CA PHE A 333 13.88 -2.32 12.98
C PHE A 333 12.83 -2.28 14.09
N GLU A 334 11.55 -2.12 13.74
CA GLU A 334 10.43 -2.03 14.69
C GLU A 334 10.31 -3.31 15.55
N ARG A 335 10.48 -4.49 14.95
CA ARG A 335 10.44 -5.76 15.68
C ARG A 335 11.56 -5.88 16.71
N ILE A 336 12.78 -5.51 16.32
CA ILE A 336 13.92 -5.54 17.25
C ILE A 336 13.71 -4.51 18.36
N TYR A 337 13.25 -3.30 18.02
CA TYR A 337 12.94 -2.25 18.98
C TYR A 337 11.91 -2.72 20.01
N GLN A 338 10.76 -3.24 19.55
CA GLN A 338 9.71 -3.77 20.42
C GLN A 338 10.22 -4.92 21.31
N THR A 339 11.01 -5.83 20.74
CA THR A 339 11.61 -6.94 21.51
C THR A 339 12.51 -6.42 22.63
N LEU A 340 13.33 -5.39 22.36
CA LEU A 340 14.18 -4.76 23.37
C LEU A 340 13.36 -4.02 24.44
N GLU A 341 12.29 -3.34 24.03
CA GLU A 341 11.39 -2.63 24.94
C GLU A 341 10.67 -3.60 25.88
N GLU A 342 10.03 -4.64 25.33
CA GLU A 342 9.31 -5.67 26.08
C GLU A 342 10.22 -6.47 27.03
N SER A 343 11.48 -6.68 26.63
CA SER A 343 12.48 -7.35 27.48
C SER A 343 13.16 -6.43 28.49
N GLY A 344 12.85 -5.12 28.49
CA GLY A 344 13.47 -4.14 29.38
C GLY A 344 14.95 -3.88 29.08
N LEU A 345 15.41 -4.20 27.87
CA LEU A 345 16.79 -4.03 27.41
C LEU A 345 17.00 -2.76 26.55
N LEU A 346 15.95 -1.95 26.37
CA LEU A 346 16.03 -0.71 25.62
C LEU A 346 16.62 0.43 26.47
N ASP A 347 17.95 0.47 26.54
CA ASP A 347 18.72 1.61 27.09
C ASP A 347 19.35 2.47 25.97
N ASP A 348 19.92 3.62 26.32
CA ASP A 348 20.54 4.55 25.36
C ASP A 348 21.66 3.89 24.52
N THR A 349 22.39 2.92 25.10
CA THR A 349 23.49 2.24 24.42
C THR A 349 22.96 1.26 23.38
N ASN A 350 21.96 0.47 23.75
CA ASN A 350 21.31 -0.49 22.86
C ASN A 350 20.50 0.22 21.79
N LEU A 351 19.85 1.34 22.12
CA LEU A 351 19.17 2.18 21.14
C LEU A 351 20.17 2.75 20.11
N LEU A 352 21.32 3.28 20.56
CA LEU A 352 22.36 3.76 19.64
C LEU A 352 22.91 2.63 18.76
N ALA A 353 23.18 1.46 19.33
CA ALA A 353 23.63 0.30 18.56
C ALA A 353 22.57 -0.19 17.57
N LEU A 354 21.29 -0.16 17.95
CA LEU A 354 20.18 -0.50 17.06
C LEU A 354 20.18 0.43 15.83
N ARG A 355 20.25 1.74 16.07
CA ARG A 355 20.27 2.80 15.05
C ARG A 355 21.46 2.72 14.10
N GLU A 356 22.66 2.58 14.64
CA GLU A 356 23.88 2.74 13.83
C GLU A 356 24.41 1.42 13.25
N LYS A 357 24.10 0.28 13.89
CA LYS A 357 24.80 -1.00 13.65
C LYS A 357 23.87 -2.18 13.33
N THR A 358 22.61 -1.93 12.96
CA THR A 358 21.65 -3.00 12.67
C THR A 358 21.13 -2.98 11.24
N ILE A 359 20.74 -1.82 10.70
CA ILE A 359 20.07 -1.71 9.40
C ILE A 359 20.99 -1.09 8.36
N TRP A 360 20.98 -1.63 7.14
CA TRP A 360 21.63 -1.09 5.94
C TRP A 360 20.74 -1.30 4.72
N GLY A 361 20.81 -0.38 3.76
CA GLY A 361 20.08 -0.53 2.49
C GLY A 361 20.77 0.11 1.30
N GLY A 362 20.51 -0.45 0.11
CA GLY A 362 20.92 0.10 -1.18
C GLY A 362 19.70 0.31 -2.08
N GLU A 363 19.69 1.39 -2.84
CA GLU A 363 18.67 1.68 -3.85
C GLU A 363 19.28 2.55 -4.95
N VAL A 364 19.05 2.21 -6.22
CA VAL A 364 19.66 2.93 -7.36
C VAL A 364 18.93 4.23 -7.68
N SER A 365 17.61 4.23 -7.49
CA SER A 365 16.72 5.34 -7.82
C SER A 365 16.68 6.42 -6.72
N GLU A 366 16.01 7.53 -7.00
CA GLU A 366 15.73 8.57 -5.99
C GLU A 366 14.84 8.05 -4.83
N THR A 367 14.26 6.86 -4.95
CA THR A 367 13.51 6.18 -3.89
C THR A 367 14.38 5.92 -2.66
N ALA A 368 15.71 5.85 -2.79
CA ALA A 368 16.66 5.79 -1.68
C ALA A 368 16.42 6.92 -0.65
N LYS A 369 16.08 8.12 -1.13
CA LYS A 369 15.75 9.27 -0.28
C LYS A 369 14.48 9.04 0.53
N ILE A 370 13.47 8.42 -0.09
CA ILE A 370 12.20 8.05 0.56
C ILE A 370 12.46 6.97 1.63
N ALA A 371 13.26 5.94 1.31
CA ALA A 371 13.68 4.95 2.30
C ALA A 371 14.41 5.58 3.48
N LYS A 372 15.38 6.47 3.22
CA LYS A 372 16.10 7.21 4.27
C LYS A 372 15.13 7.97 5.18
N MET A 373 14.19 8.71 4.60
CA MET A 373 13.16 9.44 5.35
C MET A 373 12.27 8.51 6.18
N ASN A 374 11.79 7.40 5.59
CA ASN A 374 10.93 6.45 6.30
C ASN A 374 11.65 5.75 7.46
N MET A 375 12.92 5.36 7.27
CA MET A 375 13.75 4.79 8.34
C MET A 375 13.91 5.78 9.49
N ILE A 376 14.23 7.05 9.17
CA ILE A 376 14.34 8.11 10.18
C ILE A 376 13.02 8.22 10.93
N LEU A 377 11.87 8.34 10.25
CA LEU A 377 10.55 8.43 10.91
C LEU A 377 10.24 7.24 11.82
N SER A 378 10.72 6.05 11.46
CA SER A 378 10.52 4.82 12.24
C SER A 378 11.38 4.78 13.51
N GLY A 379 12.28 5.76 13.69
CA GLY A 379 13.10 5.94 14.89
C GLY A 379 14.57 5.55 14.71
N ASP A 380 15.01 5.20 13.50
CA ASP A 380 16.38 4.77 13.22
C ASP A 380 17.38 5.94 13.28
N GLY A 381 17.03 7.13 12.79
CA GLY A 381 17.79 8.37 13.02
C GLY A 381 19.24 8.43 12.46
N HIS A 382 19.80 7.36 11.90
CA HIS A 382 21.16 7.28 11.32
C HIS A 382 21.12 6.88 9.83
N SER A 383 20.17 6.00 9.50
CA SER A 383 19.68 5.50 8.22
C SER A 383 20.53 4.49 7.46
N ASN A 384 21.86 4.62 7.36
CA ASN A 384 22.71 3.66 6.62
C ASN A 384 22.17 3.28 5.20
N ILE A 385 21.26 4.09 4.62
CA ILE A 385 20.64 3.89 3.31
C ILE A 385 21.48 4.67 2.30
N ILE A 386 21.97 3.98 1.28
CA ILE A 386 22.87 4.58 0.30
C ILE A 386 22.23 4.50 -1.08
N GLN A 387 22.18 5.64 -1.78
CA GLN A 387 21.77 5.67 -3.18
C GLN A 387 22.93 5.22 -4.08
N HIS A 388 22.89 3.99 -4.58
CA HIS A 388 23.89 3.45 -5.49
C HIS A 388 23.36 2.25 -6.29
N ASP A 389 24.05 1.93 -7.38
CA ASP A 389 23.83 0.68 -8.10
C ASP A 389 24.53 -0.49 -7.39
N SER A 390 23.75 -1.32 -6.70
CA SER A 390 24.25 -2.52 -6.01
C SER A 390 24.97 -3.50 -6.95
N PHE A 391 24.63 -3.54 -8.25
CA PHE A 391 25.33 -4.40 -9.21
C PHE A 391 26.77 -3.94 -9.43
N SER A 392 27.00 -2.64 -9.51
CA SER A 392 28.34 -2.06 -9.70
C SER A 392 29.17 -1.98 -8.40
N ASN A 393 28.52 -2.14 -7.24
CA ASN A 393 29.16 -1.97 -5.92
C ASN A 393 28.97 -3.23 -5.05
N PRO A 394 29.59 -4.37 -5.40
CA PRO A 394 29.44 -5.62 -4.66
C PRO A 394 29.95 -5.49 -3.22
N VAL A 395 29.15 -5.98 -2.28
CA VAL A 395 29.54 -6.10 -0.86
C VAL A 395 29.86 -7.55 -0.56
N GLU A 396 30.93 -7.81 0.20
CA GLU A 396 31.37 -9.17 0.55
C GLU A 396 31.40 -9.39 2.07
N GLY A 397 30.69 -10.41 2.56
CA GLY A 397 30.83 -10.92 3.93
C GLY A 397 30.50 -9.92 5.04
N LYS A 398 29.64 -8.93 4.80
CA LYS A 398 29.40 -7.83 5.75
C LYS A 398 28.20 -8.08 6.66
N TYR A 399 27.18 -8.78 6.18
CA TYR A 399 25.87 -8.85 6.82
C TYR A 399 25.52 -10.26 7.32
N ASN A 400 24.72 -10.33 8.38
CA ASN A 400 24.21 -11.57 8.94
C ASN A 400 22.86 -11.93 8.30
N VAL A 401 22.01 -10.94 8.07
CA VAL A 401 20.68 -11.13 7.53
C VAL A 401 20.55 -10.33 6.25
N VAL A 402 20.03 -10.96 5.20
CA VAL A 402 19.62 -10.24 3.98
C VAL A 402 18.15 -10.53 3.71
N ILE A 403 17.34 -9.48 3.63
CA ILE A 403 15.90 -9.56 3.33
C ILE A 403 15.64 -8.63 2.17
N SER A 404 15.05 -9.12 1.07
CA SER A 404 14.92 -8.30 -0.14
C SER A 404 13.83 -8.78 -1.08
N ASN A 405 13.27 -7.85 -1.87
CA ASN A 405 12.54 -8.16 -3.08
C ASN A 405 13.41 -7.74 -4.27
N ILE A 406 13.93 -8.70 -5.04
CA ILE A 406 14.86 -8.37 -6.12
C ILE A 406 14.13 -7.64 -7.25
N PRO A 407 14.81 -6.76 -8.00
CA PRO A 407 14.21 -6.13 -9.18
C PRO A 407 13.94 -7.19 -10.26
N PHE A 408 12.77 -7.12 -10.90
CA PHE A 408 12.37 -8.12 -11.89
C PHE A 408 12.84 -7.73 -13.28
N ASN A 409 13.67 -8.58 -13.90
CA ASN A 409 14.16 -8.42 -15.28
C ASN A 409 14.95 -7.13 -15.55
N MET A 410 15.72 -6.63 -14.57
CA MET A 410 16.68 -5.58 -14.86
C MET A 410 17.77 -6.06 -15.82
N ASP A 411 18.16 -5.18 -16.74
CA ASP A 411 19.30 -5.38 -17.61
C ASP A 411 20.60 -5.27 -16.83
N VAL A 412 21.62 -6.00 -17.28
CA VAL A 412 22.95 -6.04 -16.67
C VAL A 412 24.00 -5.94 -17.76
N SER A 413 24.94 -5.01 -17.58
CA SER A 413 26.09 -4.85 -18.46
C SER A 413 27.09 -6.00 -18.30
N GLU A 414 27.96 -6.18 -19.29
CA GLU A 414 29.01 -7.20 -19.19
C GLU A 414 29.94 -6.96 -17.99
N GLU A 415 30.29 -5.69 -17.75
CA GLU A 415 31.16 -5.24 -16.66
C GLU A 415 30.54 -5.54 -15.29
N GLN A 416 29.24 -5.24 -15.12
CA GLN A 416 28.52 -5.57 -13.88
C GLN A 416 28.48 -7.08 -13.63
N ALA A 417 28.21 -7.89 -14.67
CA ALA A 417 28.14 -9.34 -14.52
C ALA A 417 29.49 -9.97 -14.11
N GLN A 418 30.61 -9.40 -14.56
CA GLN A 418 31.97 -9.88 -14.25
C GLN A 418 32.35 -9.70 -12.77
N LEU A 419 31.63 -8.86 -12.01
CA LEU A 419 31.87 -8.66 -10.57
C LEU A 419 31.36 -9.82 -9.69
N TYR A 420 30.63 -10.76 -10.30
CA TYR A 420 29.98 -11.89 -9.63
C TYR A 420 30.40 -13.23 -10.23
N PHE A 421 30.36 -14.26 -9.39
CA PHE A 421 30.68 -15.63 -9.82
C PHE A 421 29.53 -16.59 -9.45
N PRO A 422 29.06 -17.43 -10.39
CA PRO A 422 29.42 -17.48 -11.81
C PRO A 422 28.96 -16.23 -12.58
N ILE A 423 29.63 -15.95 -13.71
CA ILE A 423 29.26 -14.84 -14.59
C ILE A 423 27.97 -15.21 -15.32
N ILE A 424 26.87 -14.52 -14.99
CA ILE A 424 25.55 -14.72 -15.61
C ILE A 424 24.98 -13.34 -15.97
N LYS A 425 24.74 -13.08 -17.26
CA LYS A 425 24.21 -11.81 -17.76
C LYS A 425 22.68 -11.73 -17.63
N LYS A 426 22.18 -11.83 -16.39
CA LYS A 426 20.76 -11.70 -16.03
C LYS A 426 20.64 -10.96 -14.70
N GLY A 427 19.86 -9.86 -14.66
CA GLY A 427 19.63 -9.07 -13.45
C GLY A 427 19.14 -9.90 -12.26
N ASN A 428 18.19 -10.80 -12.50
CA ASN A 428 17.68 -11.68 -11.42
C ASN A 428 18.81 -12.55 -10.83
N ALA A 429 19.72 -13.06 -11.67
CA ALA A 429 20.83 -13.88 -11.20
C ALA A 429 21.87 -13.06 -10.44
N VAL A 430 22.26 -11.91 -10.99
CA VAL A 430 23.22 -11.00 -10.36
C VAL A 430 22.70 -10.47 -9.02
N SER A 431 21.41 -10.19 -8.90
CA SER A 431 20.77 -9.82 -7.63
C SER A 431 20.96 -10.89 -6.56
N ILE A 432 20.70 -12.15 -6.90
CA ILE A 432 20.86 -13.29 -5.97
C ILE A 432 22.34 -13.48 -5.61
N LEU A 433 23.23 -13.40 -6.60
CA LEU A 433 24.68 -13.51 -6.37
C LEU A 433 25.21 -12.39 -5.47
N HIS A 434 24.72 -11.16 -5.65
CA HIS A 434 25.05 -10.04 -4.77
C HIS A 434 24.61 -10.31 -3.33
N ILE A 435 23.37 -10.75 -3.13
CA ILE A 435 22.83 -11.09 -1.81
C ILE A 435 23.66 -12.18 -1.14
N LEU A 436 23.98 -13.26 -1.87
CA LEU A 436 24.80 -14.35 -1.33
C LEU A 436 26.24 -13.90 -1.03
N LYS A 437 26.82 -13.01 -1.84
CA LYS A 437 28.14 -12.44 -1.63
C LYS A 437 28.17 -11.54 -0.38
N ALA A 438 27.11 -10.77 -0.15
CA ALA A 438 26.99 -9.84 0.97
C ALA A 438 26.84 -10.54 2.34
N LEU A 439 26.30 -11.76 2.36
CA LEU A 439 26.20 -12.59 3.56
C LEU A 439 27.57 -13.02 4.09
N LYS A 440 27.73 -12.97 5.42
CA LYS A 440 28.85 -13.56 6.15
C LYS A 440 28.85 -15.07 5.97
N ARG A 441 29.79 -15.59 5.16
CA ARG A 441 29.91 -17.02 4.84
C ARG A 441 30.26 -17.89 6.05
N GLU A 442 31.06 -17.37 6.97
CA GLU A 442 31.60 -18.09 8.14
C GLU A 442 30.70 -18.01 9.40
N SER A 443 29.49 -17.47 9.28
CA SER A 443 28.54 -17.40 10.39
C SER A 443 27.36 -18.33 10.14
N VAL A 444 27.18 -19.33 11.01
CA VAL A 444 26.02 -20.23 10.97
C VAL A 444 24.69 -19.51 11.20
N LYS A 445 24.73 -18.32 11.79
CA LYS A 445 23.57 -17.45 12.00
C LYS A 445 23.15 -16.68 10.73
N SER A 446 23.98 -16.69 9.68
CA SER A 446 23.70 -15.90 8.50
C SER A 446 22.63 -16.55 7.64
N ARG A 447 21.65 -15.75 7.20
CA ARG A 447 20.44 -16.22 6.55
C ARG A 447 19.86 -15.16 5.63
N ALA A 448 19.15 -15.58 4.60
CA ALA A 448 18.42 -14.65 3.75
C ALA A 448 17.04 -15.17 3.34
N ALA A 449 16.10 -14.24 3.16
CA ALA A 449 14.79 -14.51 2.56
C ALA A 449 14.57 -13.50 1.43
N ILE A 450 14.44 -14.00 0.20
CA ILE A 450 14.36 -13.13 -0.97
C ILE A 450 13.17 -13.48 -1.85
N ILE A 451 12.42 -12.47 -2.28
CA ILE A 451 11.36 -12.64 -3.27
C ILE A 451 12.01 -12.66 -4.66
N VAL A 452 11.65 -13.65 -5.46
CA VAL A 452 12.12 -13.83 -6.84
C VAL A 452 10.95 -14.12 -7.78
N PRO A 453 11.03 -13.75 -9.07
CA PRO A 453 10.07 -14.24 -10.05
C PRO A 453 10.33 -15.73 -10.33
N ASP A 454 9.27 -16.49 -10.61
CA ASP A 454 9.37 -17.95 -10.86
C ASP A 454 10.28 -18.32 -12.06
N ALA A 455 10.60 -17.35 -12.93
CA ALA A 455 11.63 -17.52 -13.95
C ALA A 455 12.98 -17.97 -13.37
N VAL A 456 13.36 -17.52 -12.17
CA VAL A 456 14.59 -17.96 -11.48
C VAL A 456 14.59 -19.47 -11.26
N LEU A 457 13.41 -20.08 -11.05
CA LEU A 457 13.27 -21.50 -10.74
C LEU A 457 13.48 -22.42 -11.95
N ASN A 458 13.32 -21.92 -13.18
CA ASN A 458 13.33 -22.79 -14.37
C ASN A 458 13.91 -22.18 -15.66
N ASP A 459 14.30 -20.92 -15.71
CA ASP A 459 14.93 -20.37 -16.92
C ASP A 459 16.30 -21.05 -17.15
N SER A 460 16.53 -21.60 -18.34
CA SER A 460 17.75 -22.31 -18.68
C SER A 460 19.01 -21.45 -18.61
N SER A 461 18.88 -20.14 -18.84
CA SER A 461 19.99 -19.18 -18.73
C SER A 461 20.50 -19.01 -17.29
N MET A 462 19.72 -19.41 -16.29
CA MET A 462 20.07 -19.34 -14.86
C MET A 462 20.30 -20.73 -14.24
N SER A 463 20.45 -21.78 -15.05
CA SER A 463 20.71 -23.15 -14.57
C SER A 463 21.99 -23.25 -13.74
N THR A 464 23.05 -22.54 -14.11
CA THR A 464 24.31 -22.49 -13.36
C THR A 464 24.16 -21.86 -11.96
N LEU A 465 23.30 -20.84 -11.83
CA LEU A 465 22.96 -20.26 -10.52
C LEU A 465 22.27 -21.30 -9.63
N ARG A 466 21.27 -22.00 -10.17
CA ARG A 466 20.53 -23.04 -9.43
C ARG A 466 21.46 -24.18 -9.01
N GLU A 467 22.37 -24.59 -9.89
CA GLU A 467 23.39 -25.58 -9.56
C GLU A 467 24.28 -25.11 -8.39
N LEU A 468 24.78 -23.87 -8.43
CA LEU A 468 25.61 -23.30 -7.36
C LEU A 468 24.89 -23.34 -6.00
N ILE A 469 23.70 -22.74 -5.91
CA ILE A 469 23.00 -22.59 -4.63
C ILE A 469 22.55 -23.92 -4.02
N VAL A 470 22.27 -24.92 -4.87
CA VAL A 470 21.90 -26.27 -4.42
C VAL A 470 23.13 -27.05 -3.96
N LYS A 471 24.21 -27.03 -4.76
CA LYS A 471 25.47 -27.74 -4.47
C LYS A 471 26.17 -27.20 -3.22
N ASN A 472 26.15 -25.89 -3.03
CA ASN A 472 26.72 -25.24 -1.85
C ASN A 472 25.88 -25.50 -0.58
N GLY A 473 24.65 -26.00 -0.71
CA GLY A 473 23.77 -26.27 0.43
C GLY A 473 23.11 -25.01 1.02
N GLN A 474 23.33 -23.84 0.41
CA GLN A 474 22.82 -22.56 0.89
C GLN A 474 21.30 -22.47 0.76
N LEU A 475 20.73 -22.93 -0.36
CA LEU A 475 19.26 -22.93 -0.55
C LEU A 475 18.62 -23.95 0.39
N ARG A 476 17.85 -23.49 1.37
CA ARG A 476 17.14 -24.32 2.36
C ARG A 476 15.77 -24.72 1.87
N GLY A 477 15.03 -23.77 1.34
CA GLY A 477 13.70 -24.02 0.84
C GLY A 477 13.09 -22.86 0.07
N ILE A 478 11.89 -23.12 -0.42
CA ILE A 478 11.14 -22.24 -1.33
C ILE A 478 9.72 -22.13 -0.83
N VAL A 479 9.21 -20.92 -0.66
CA VAL A 479 7.78 -20.67 -0.45
C VAL A 479 7.19 -20.19 -1.79
N SER A 480 6.45 -21.04 -2.48
CA SER A 480 5.84 -20.71 -3.77
C SER A 480 4.54 -19.95 -3.54
N LEU A 481 4.48 -18.68 -3.95
CA LEU A 481 3.31 -17.85 -3.77
C LEU A 481 2.31 -18.05 -4.92
N PRO A 482 0.99 -17.83 -4.69
CA PRO A 482 0.02 -17.80 -5.76
C PRO A 482 0.37 -16.75 -6.82
N SER A 483 -0.11 -16.97 -8.04
CA SER A 483 -0.15 -15.86 -9.01
C SER A 483 -0.99 -14.70 -8.46
N LYS A 484 -0.67 -13.46 -8.86
CA LYS A 484 -1.43 -12.24 -8.51
C LYS A 484 -1.36 -11.79 -7.05
N VAL A 485 -0.43 -12.31 -6.26
CA VAL A 485 -0.13 -11.76 -4.91
C VAL A 485 0.28 -10.29 -5.00
N PHE A 486 1.03 -9.94 -6.03
CA PHE A 486 1.55 -8.58 -6.27
C PHE A 486 0.61 -7.73 -7.15
N MET A 487 -0.67 -8.07 -7.29
CA MET A 487 -1.63 -7.19 -7.96
C MET A 487 -1.89 -5.92 -7.15
N PRO A 488 -2.08 -4.75 -7.78
CA PRO A 488 -2.23 -4.52 -9.23
C PRO A 488 -0.91 -4.38 -10.00
N TYR A 489 0.24 -4.51 -9.35
CA TYR A 489 1.54 -4.19 -9.92
C TYR A 489 1.97 -5.19 -11.00
N THR A 490 1.86 -6.50 -10.72
CA THR A 490 2.23 -7.53 -11.67
C THR A 490 1.38 -8.80 -11.53
N GLU A 491 1.13 -9.46 -12.66
CA GLU A 491 0.51 -10.79 -12.71
C GLU A 491 1.54 -11.92 -12.51
N ALA A 492 2.84 -11.57 -12.49
CA ALA A 492 3.93 -12.52 -12.33
C ALA A 492 3.73 -13.40 -11.09
N LYS A 493 3.92 -14.71 -11.24
CA LYS A 493 4.07 -15.59 -10.08
C LYS A 493 5.49 -15.45 -9.53
N THR A 494 5.54 -15.40 -8.21
CA THR A 494 6.75 -15.16 -7.45
C THR A 494 6.90 -16.26 -6.41
N SER A 495 8.12 -16.44 -5.95
CA SER A 495 8.46 -17.37 -4.88
C SER A 495 9.45 -16.70 -3.93
N ILE A 496 9.49 -17.15 -2.68
CA ILE A 496 10.48 -16.70 -1.70
C ILE A 496 11.53 -17.80 -1.57
N LEU A 497 12.79 -17.47 -1.81
CA LEU A 497 13.92 -18.36 -1.56
C LEU A 497 14.48 -18.11 -0.17
N ILE A 498 14.64 -19.17 0.61
CA ILE A 498 15.20 -19.14 1.96
C ILE A 498 16.61 -19.73 1.91
N PHE A 499 17.58 -18.96 2.38
CA PHE A 499 18.99 -19.32 2.38
C PHE A 499 19.57 -19.38 3.79
N GLY A 500 20.49 -20.32 4.01
CA GLY A 500 21.46 -20.28 5.09
C GLY A 500 22.87 -19.99 4.57
N SER A 501 23.83 -19.83 5.48
CA SER A 501 25.24 -19.64 5.13
C SER A 501 25.90 -20.91 4.57
N GLU A 502 27.08 -20.77 3.95
CA GLU A 502 27.86 -21.89 3.40
C GLU A 502 28.42 -22.81 4.48
N CYS A 503 28.68 -22.29 5.68
CA CYS A 503 29.16 -23.07 6.81
C CYS A 503 28.02 -23.71 7.63
N ALA A 504 26.77 -23.31 7.40
CA ALA A 504 25.62 -23.94 8.05
C ALA A 504 25.45 -25.36 7.51
N ALA A 505 25.19 -26.33 8.41
CA ALA A 505 25.08 -27.75 8.07
C ALA A 505 24.14 -27.97 6.88
N LYS A 506 24.59 -28.65 5.83
CA LYS A 506 23.76 -28.87 4.63
C LYS A 506 22.61 -29.82 4.99
N THR A 507 21.39 -29.46 4.61
CA THR A 507 20.28 -30.41 4.61
C THR A 507 20.37 -31.31 3.40
N GLU A 508 19.88 -32.54 3.47
CA GLU A 508 19.79 -33.43 2.30
C GLU A 508 18.76 -32.95 1.27
N ASP A 509 17.70 -32.31 1.76
CA ASP A 509 16.58 -31.84 0.95
C ASP A 509 16.53 -30.31 0.85
N VAL A 510 15.91 -29.84 -0.23
CA VAL A 510 15.32 -28.51 -0.33
C VAL A 510 13.82 -28.66 -0.12
N PHE A 511 13.26 -27.96 0.86
CA PHE A 511 11.81 -27.97 1.07
C PHE A 511 11.10 -26.99 0.12
N ILE A 512 9.86 -27.29 -0.26
CA ILE A 512 8.98 -26.38 -0.98
C ILE A 512 7.65 -26.32 -0.23
N PHE A 513 7.23 -25.13 0.19
CA PHE A 513 5.90 -24.89 0.71
C PHE A 513 5.05 -24.17 -0.34
N LYS A 514 3.92 -24.76 -0.72
CA LYS A 514 3.00 -24.21 -1.71
C LYS A 514 1.89 -23.41 -1.02
N VAL A 515 1.92 -22.10 -1.19
CA VAL A 515 0.85 -21.20 -0.72
C VAL A 515 -0.26 -21.18 -1.77
N LYS A 516 -1.49 -21.46 -1.35
CA LYS A 516 -2.73 -21.35 -2.14
C LYS A 516 -3.53 -20.14 -1.70
N ASN A 517 -3.62 -19.91 -0.39
CA ASN A 517 -4.30 -18.77 0.22
C ASN A 517 -3.31 -17.92 1.01
N ASP A 518 -3.04 -16.71 0.54
CA ASP A 518 -2.15 -15.76 1.21
C ASP A 518 -2.90 -14.77 2.13
N GLY A 519 -4.16 -15.05 2.46
CA GLY A 519 -5.00 -14.24 3.33
C GLY A 519 -5.76 -13.12 2.59
N TYR A 520 -5.68 -13.07 1.26
CA TYR A 520 -6.30 -12.01 0.45
C TYR A 520 -6.88 -12.55 -0.85
N THR A 521 -7.88 -11.85 -1.40
CA THR A 521 -8.39 -12.19 -2.73
C THR A 521 -7.31 -12.00 -3.79
N LEU A 522 -7.12 -12.98 -4.70
CA LEU A 522 -6.22 -12.89 -5.86
C LEU A 522 -6.79 -12.02 -7.00
N THR A 523 -7.27 -10.82 -6.65
CA THR A 523 -7.85 -9.82 -7.56
C THR A 523 -7.08 -8.50 -7.46
N THR A 524 -7.25 -7.62 -8.44
CA THR A 524 -6.66 -6.27 -8.46
C THR A 524 -6.93 -5.45 -7.19
N ARG A 525 -8.05 -5.72 -6.48
CA ARG A 525 -8.43 -4.99 -5.27
C ARG A 525 -7.86 -5.56 -3.98
N ARG A 526 -7.28 -6.78 -3.99
CA ARG A 526 -6.62 -7.44 -2.85
C ARG A 526 -7.35 -7.23 -1.51
N ARG A 527 -8.58 -7.76 -1.38
CA ARG A 527 -9.35 -7.65 -0.13
C ARG A 527 -8.93 -8.74 0.86
N PRO A 528 -8.77 -8.44 2.16
CA PRO A 528 -8.51 -9.45 3.18
C PRO A 528 -9.59 -10.54 3.18
N LEU A 529 -9.16 -11.77 3.39
CA LEU A 529 -10.03 -12.93 3.61
C LEU A 529 -10.06 -13.26 5.12
N PRO A 530 -11.21 -13.66 5.66
CA PRO A 530 -11.29 -14.09 7.06
C PRO A 530 -10.65 -15.49 7.24
N GLY A 531 -10.07 -15.72 8.42
CA GLY A 531 -9.52 -17.03 8.82
C GLY A 531 -7.99 -17.09 8.82
N ILE A 532 -7.47 -18.27 9.17
CA ILE A 532 -6.03 -18.59 9.08
C ILE A 532 -5.69 -18.81 7.61
N ASN A 533 -4.56 -18.26 7.18
CA ASN A 533 -4.06 -18.42 5.82
C ASN A 533 -2.77 -19.26 5.83
N ASP A 534 -2.35 -19.72 4.65
CA ASP A 534 -1.24 -20.68 4.55
C ASP A 534 0.11 -20.05 4.94
N LEU A 535 0.23 -18.71 4.95
CA LEU A 535 1.43 -18.03 5.44
C LEU A 535 1.57 -18.19 6.95
N ASP A 536 0.47 -18.09 7.70
CA ASP A 536 0.46 -18.27 9.15
C ASP A 536 0.81 -19.71 9.52
N GLU A 537 0.27 -20.68 8.78
CA GLU A 537 0.61 -22.10 8.91
C GLU A 537 2.10 -22.35 8.63
N PHE A 538 2.63 -21.74 7.56
CA PHE A 538 4.05 -21.84 7.26
C PHE A 538 4.94 -21.23 8.34
N ILE A 539 4.56 -20.10 8.94
CA ILE A 539 5.32 -19.52 10.05
C ILE A 539 5.50 -20.56 11.16
N ALA A 540 4.41 -21.19 11.60
CA ALA A 540 4.44 -22.21 12.65
C ALA A 540 5.35 -23.41 12.29
N LEU A 541 5.19 -23.95 11.07
CA LEU A 541 6.05 -25.03 10.56
C LEU A 541 7.52 -24.61 10.50
N HIS A 542 7.79 -23.39 10.04
CA HIS A 542 9.15 -22.87 9.92
C HIS A 542 9.81 -22.68 11.28
N GLU A 543 9.05 -22.33 12.33
CA GLU A 543 9.60 -22.31 13.70
C GLU A 543 10.05 -23.69 14.16
N GLU A 544 9.27 -24.72 13.85
CA GLU A 544 9.60 -26.11 14.18
C GLU A 544 10.82 -26.59 13.38
N MET A 545 10.91 -26.22 12.09
CA MET A 545 12.10 -26.49 11.28
C MET A 545 13.35 -25.82 11.88
N LEU A 546 13.26 -24.55 12.27
CA LEU A 546 14.37 -23.81 12.88
C LEU A 546 14.83 -24.44 14.20
N LYS A 547 13.91 -24.88 15.06
CA LYS A 547 14.23 -25.56 16.33
C LYS A 547 15.04 -26.85 16.14
N ASN A 548 14.91 -27.48 14.98
CA ASN A 548 15.56 -28.75 14.65
C ASN A 548 16.65 -28.56 13.57
N ASP A 549 17.11 -27.33 13.31
CA ASP A 549 18.11 -27.01 12.28
C ASP A 549 17.78 -27.61 10.89
N TYR A 550 16.49 -27.68 10.54
CA TYR A 550 15.95 -28.30 9.32
C TYR A 550 16.31 -29.78 9.15
N SER A 551 16.72 -30.49 10.21
CA SER A 551 17.14 -31.90 10.15
C SER A 551 15.99 -32.90 10.04
N ILE A 552 14.76 -32.47 10.35
CA ILE A 552 13.56 -33.30 10.32
C ILE A 552 12.65 -32.94 9.14
N ARG A 553 11.90 -33.94 8.67
CA ARG A 553 10.79 -33.73 7.75
C ARG A 553 9.49 -33.60 8.54
N LEU A 554 8.72 -32.56 8.24
CA LEU A 554 7.39 -32.33 8.79
C LEU A 554 6.35 -32.81 7.78
N ASP A 555 5.23 -33.30 8.28
CA ASP A 555 4.11 -33.74 7.44
C ASP A 555 3.08 -32.62 7.30
N HIS A 556 2.79 -32.21 6.07
CA HIS A 556 1.80 -31.19 5.75
C HIS A 556 1.45 -31.23 4.26
N ASP A 557 0.17 -31.09 3.91
CA ASP A 557 -0.34 -31.20 2.53
C ASP A 557 0.30 -30.23 1.53
N ASN A 558 0.70 -29.05 2.01
CA ASN A 558 1.34 -28.01 1.21
C ASN A 558 2.88 -28.05 1.28
N LEU A 559 3.49 -28.98 2.03
CA LEU A 559 4.93 -29.05 2.25
C LEU A 559 5.54 -30.26 1.54
N PHE A 560 6.56 -30.01 0.74
CA PHE A 560 7.24 -31.01 -0.08
C PHE A 560 8.74 -30.97 0.17
N TYR A 561 9.40 -32.12 0.02
CA TYR A 561 10.86 -32.22 0.15
C TYR A 561 11.46 -32.81 -1.13
N ILE A 562 12.44 -32.13 -1.71
CA ILE A 562 13.15 -32.60 -2.90
C ILE A 562 14.61 -32.84 -2.53
N PRO A 563 15.11 -34.07 -2.70
CA PRO A 563 16.53 -34.37 -2.51
C PRO A 563 17.41 -33.52 -3.44
N ARG A 564 18.48 -32.95 -2.89
CA ARG A 564 19.39 -32.07 -3.65
C ARG A 564 19.99 -32.76 -4.87
N ASP A 565 20.33 -34.03 -4.75
CA ASP A 565 20.88 -34.84 -5.84
C ASP A 565 19.86 -35.02 -6.99
N LYS A 566 18.56 -35.11 -6.68
CA LYS A 566 17.48 -35.14 -7.68
C LYS A 566 17.41 -33.81 -8.43
N ILE A 567 17.61 -32.68 -7.74
CA ILE A 567 17.67 -31.36 -8.37
C ILE A 567 18.91 -31.24 -9.26
N LEU A 568 20.08 -31.66 -8.78
CA LEU A 568 21.33 -31.57 -9.53
C LEU A 568 21.33 -32.47 -10.79
N ARG A 569 20.64 -33.62 -10.72
CA ARG A 569 20.43 -34.52 -11.89
C ARG A 569 19.38 -34.01 -12.88
N ASN A 570 18.50 -33.08 -12.48
CA ASN A 570 17.57 -32.46 -13.42
C ASN A 570 18.36 -31.70 -14.49
N PRO A 571 18.11 -31.90 -15.80
CA PRO A 571 18.89 -31.27 -16.87
C PRO A 571 19.00 -29.75 -16.73
N ASN A 572 17.89 -29.13 -16.30
CA ASN A 572 17.76 -27.69 -16.12
C ASN A 572 17.97 -27.25 -14.66
N LYS A 573 18.26 -28.18 -13.74
CA LYS A 573 18.36 -27.93 -12.30
C LYS A 573 17.13 -27.18 -11.79
N SER A 574 15.96 -27.57 -12.30
CA SER A 574 14.71 -26.85 -12.04
C SER A 574 14.40 -26.85 -10.55
N LEU A 575 13.75 -25.81 -10.05
CA LEU A 575 13.24 -25.73 -8.69
C LEU A 575 11.70 -25.71 -8.67
N LEU A 576 11.05 -25.94 -9.81
CA LEU A 576 9.59 -26.06 -9.88
C LEU A 576 9.12 -27.39 -9.32
N LEU A 577 8.10 -27.33 -8.47
CA LEU A 577 7.51 -28.51 -7.83
C LEU A 577 7.03 -29.56 -8.85
N SER A 578 6.40 -29.11 -9.94
CA SER A 578 5.87 -29.94 -11.03
C SER A 578 6.93 -30.76 -11.79
N GLN A 579 8.23 -30.49 -11.61
CA GLN A 579 9.31 -31.28 -12.20
C GLN A 579 9.67 -32.51 -11.37
N TYR A 580 9.19 -32.59 -10.12
CA TYR A 580 9.55 -33.64 -9.18
C TYR A 580 8.35 -34.42 -8.65
N PHE A 581 7.18 -33.78 -8.62
CA PHE A 581 5.90 -34.32 -8.19
C PHE A 581 4.89 -34.24 -9.33
N ASP A 582 5.05 -35.14 -10.31
CA ASP A 582 4.22 -35.21 -11.53
C ASP A 582 3.58 -36.60 -11.68
N ALA A 583 3.19 -37.22 -10.58
CA ALA A 583 2.53 -38.53 -10.64
C ALA A 583 1.15 -38.39 -11.32
N LEU A 584 0.80 -39.40 -12.12
CA LEU A 584 -0.55 -39.51 -12.68
C LEU A 584 -1.52 -39.85 -11.54
N LYS A 585 -2.55 -39.03 -11.36
CA LYS A 585 -3.60 -39.26 -10.38
C LYS A 585 -4.45 -40.47 -10.78
N GLU A 586 -4.97 -41.20 -9.79
CA GLU A 586 -5.91 -42.29 -10.04
C GLU A 586 -7.16 -41.75 -10.77
N GLY A 587 -7.56 -42.41 -11.86
CA GLY A 587 -8.69 -41.96 -12.70
C GLY A 587 -8.38 -40.79 -13.64
N TYR A 588 -7.11 -40.40 -13.79
CA TYR A 588 -6.68 -39.36 -14.73
C TYR A 588 -5.86 -39.96 -15.88
N ILE A 589 -5.79 -39.22 -16.98
CA ILE A 589 -4.98 -39.53 -18.16
C ILE A 589 -4.22 -38.30 -18.64
N ARG A 590 -3.00 -38.49 -19.15
CA ARG A 590 -2.18 -37.42 -19.72
C ARG A 590 -2.61 -37.05 -21.14
N LEU A 591 -2.48 -35.77 -21.46
CA LEU A 591 -2.73 -35.29 -22.82
C LEU A 591 -1.80 -35.94 -23.85
N GLU A 592 -0.57 -36.30 -23.50
CA GLU A 592 0.36 -37.00 -24.41
C GLU A 592 -0.18 -38.35 -24.89
N SER A 593 -1.04 -38.99 -24.10
CA SER A 593 -1.69 -40.25 -24.47
C SER A 593 -2.82 -40.01 -25.46
N ILE A 594 -3.47 -38.85 -25.43
CA ILE A 594 -4.69 -38.53 -26.19
C ILE A 594 -4.42 -37.70 -27.44
N LEU A 595 -3.53 -36.71 -27.33
CA LEU A 595 -3.27 -35.69 -28.34
C LEU A 595 -1.97 -35.95 -29.08
N GLU A 596 -1.93 -35.52 -30.34
CA GLU A 596 -0.71 -35.44 -31.14
C GLU A 596 -0.56 -34.04 -31.77
N PRO A 597 0.67 -33.50 -31.87
CA PRO A 597 0.91 -32.19 -32.44
C PRO A 597 0.75 -32.22 -33.97
N ILE A 598 0.19 -31.14 -34.52
CA ILE A 598 0.04 -30.94 -35.97
C ILE A 598 1.02 -29.87 -36.44
N LYS A 599 1.69 -30.13 -37.56
CA LYS A 599 2.60 -29.18 -38.23
C LYS A 599 2.10 -28.93 -39.66
N GLU A 600 0.97 -28.28 -39.77
CA GLU A 600 0.39 -27.86 -41.06
C GLU A 600 0.56 -26.34 -41.22
N LYS A 601 1.08 -25.92 -42.38
CA LYS A 601 1.35 -24.50 -42.69
C LYS A 601 0.28 -23.92 -43.59
N ASN A 602 -0.03 -22.65 -43.40
CA ASN A 602 -1.13 -21.95 -44.09
C ASN A 602 -0.81 -21.58 -45.55
N VAL A 603 -0.29 -22.53 -46.33
CA VAL A 603 0.06 -22.32 -47.75
C VAL A 603 -1.17 -21.90 -48.58
N GLU A 604 -2.36 -22.36 -48.18
CA GLU A 604 -3.65 -22.05 -48.80
C GLU A 604 -4.25 -20.70 -48.35
N GLN A 605 -3.58 -19.94 -47.48
CA GLN A 605 -3.97 -18.60 -47.04
C GLN A 605 -5.38 -18.53 -46.39
N TYR A 606 -5.70 -19.49 -45.52
CA TYR A 606 -6.93 -19.47 -44.71
C TYR A 606 -7.01 -18.22 -43.80
N PRO A 607 -8.22 -17.79 -43.39
CA PRO A 607 -8.41 -16.65 -42.49
C PRO A 607 -7.67 -16.82 -41.16
N THR A 608 -7.07 -15.75 -40.67
CA THR A 608 -6.30 -15.77 -39.42
C THR A 608 -7.19 -15.50 -38.20
N ALA A 609 -6.88 -16.17 -37.10
CA ALA A 609 -7.53 -15.98 -35.80
C ALA A 609 -6.49 -15.79 -34.69
N SER A 610 -6.88 -15.12 -33.62
CA SER A 610 -6.09 -15.00 -32.39
C SER A 610 -6.77 -15.74 -31.24
N ILE A 611 -6.01 -16.24 -30.28
CA ILE A 611 -6.56 -17.00 -29.15
C ILE A 611 -6.63 -16.06 -27.94
N THR A 612 -7.86 -15.79 -27.48
CA THR A 612 -8.15 -14.92 -26.34
C THR A 612 -8.99 -15.64 -25.29
N LYS A 613 -9.11 -15.03 -24.11
CA LYS A 613 -9.92 -15.52 -22.98
C LYS A 613 -11.44 -15.28 -23.14
N SER A 614 -11.88 -14.44 -24.10
CA SER A 614 -13.27 -13.96 -24.15
C SER A 614 -14.28 -14.96 -24.72
N GLU A 615 -13.87 -15.91 -25.58
CA GLU A 615 -14.81 -16.71 -26.37
C GLU A 615 -15.02 -18.14 -25.87
N PHE A 616 -16.28 -18.55 -25.64
CA PHE A 616 -16.64 -19.83 -25.02
C PHE A 616 -16.22 -21.10 -25.80
N TRP A 617 -16.01 -21.01 -27.12
CA TRP A 617 -15.46 -22.11 -27.94
C TRP A 617 -14.13 -21.75 -28.63
N GLY A 618 -13.54 -20.61 -28.31
CA GLY A 618 -12.25 -20.18 -28.87
C GLY A 618 -12.26 -19.78 -30.35
N MET A 619 -11.22 -19.02 -30.72
CA MET A 619 -10.97 -18.34 -32.00
C MET A 619 -12.09 -17.39 -32.47
N PRO A 620 -11.88 -16.06 -32.43
CA PRO A 620 -12.87 -15.12 -32.96
C PRO A 620 -12.93 -15.26 -34.49
N LEU A 621 -14.12 -15.53 -35.03
CA LEU A 621 -14.38 -15.75 -36.46
C LEU A 621 -14.75 -14.43 -37.16
N GLY A 622 -14.23 -14.21 -38.38
CA GLY A 622 -14.26 -12.99 -39.20
C GLY A 622 -15.63 -12.38 -39.63
N LYS A 623 -15.56 -11.41 -40.57
CA LYS A 623 -16.30 -10.13 -40.71
C LYS A 623 -17.85 -10.05 -40.76
N ASP A 624 -18.61 -11.14 -40.69
CA ASP A 624 -20.08 -11.04 -40.50
C ASP A 624 -20.47 -10.72 -39.03
N LEU A 625 -19.44 -10.52 -38.18
CA LEU A 625 -19.50 -10.43 -36.71
C LEU A 625 -18.72 -9.25 -36.08
N TRP A 626 -18.40 -8.16 -36.81
CA TRP A 626 -17.39 -7.19 -36.33
C TRP A 626 -17.84 -5.73 -36.33
N GLY A 627 -18.12 -5.22 -35.12
CA GLY A 627 -18.16 -3.79 -34.80
C GLY A 627 -16.80 -3.26 -34.34
N ILE A 628 -16.51 -2.01 -34.76
CA ILE A 628 -15.53 -0.95 -34.42
C ILE A 628 -14.16 -1.26 -33.77
N ASN A 629 -13.90 -2.38 -33.08
CA ASN A 629 -12.63 -2.59 -32.39
C ASN A 629 -11.89 -3.84 -32.86
N PHE A 630 -11.21 -3.77 -34.02
CA PHE A 630 -10.06 -4.67 -34.22
C PHE A 630 -8.99 -4.12 -35.18
N ILE A 631 -7.72 -4.29 -34.78
CA ILE A 631 -6.50 -4.06 -35.56
C ILE A 631 -6.04 -5.42 -36.10
N SER A 632 -6.07 -5.58 -37.43
CA SER A 632 -5.40 -6.65 -38.16
C SER A 632 -3.93 -6.71 -37.79
N VAL A 633 -3.40 -7.88 -37.41
CA VAL A 633 -1.94 -8.09 -37.41
C VAL A 633 -1.54 -8.34 -38.86
N THR A 634 -1.16 -7.26 -39.51
CA THR A 634 -0.73 -7.18 -40.91
C THR A 634 0.60 -7.91 -41.12
N SER A 635 0.55 -9.13 -41.65
CA SER A 635 1.59 -9.59 -42.58
C SER A 635 0.89 -9.94 -43.90
N GLU A 636 1.38 -9.39 -45.02
CA GLU A 636 0.82 -9.68 -46.35
C GLU A 636 0.92 -11.16 -46.71
N ASP A 637 1.89 -11.87 -46.12
CA ASP A 637 2.03 -13.31 -46.19
C ASP A 637 1.87 -13.93 -44.79
N ASN A 638 0.87 -14.80 -44.65
CA ASN A 638 0.64 -15.61 -43.44
C ASN A 638 0.91 -17.10 -43.69
N SER A 639 1.57 -17.48 -44.79
CA SER A 639 1.87 -18.87 -45.17
C SER A 639 2.56 -19.68 -44.08
N ASN A 640 3.35 -19.02 -43.23
CA ASN A 640 4.06 -19.62 -42.12
C ASN A 640 3.21 -19.92 -40.87
N TYR A 641 1.95 -19.47 -40.84
CA TYR A 641 1.00 -19.69 -39.76
C TYR A 641 0.60 -21.16 -39.68
N ASN A 642 0.20 -21.62 -38.50
CA ASN A 642 -0.25 -22.99 -38.30
C ASN A 642 -1.75 -23.09 -38.62
N VAL A 643 -2.14 -24.09 -39.42
CA VAL A 643 -3.54 -24.35 -39.74
C VAL A 643 -4.22 -25.09 -38.60
N VAL A 644 -5.45 -24.70 -38.28
CA VAL A 644 -6.32 -25.29 -37.26
C VAL A 644 -7.61 -25.73 -37.94
N ARG A 645 -7.74 -27.05 -38.14
CA ARG A 645 -8.92 -27.67 -38.75
C ARG A 645 -9.98 -27.99 -37.69
N LYS A 646 -11.17 -28.39 -38.14
CA LYS A 646 -12.27 -28.79 -37.27
C LYS A 646 -11.82 -29.78 -36.19
N HIS A 647 -12.24 -29.52 -34.97
CA HIS A 647 -11.90 -30.21 -33.72
C HIS A 647 -10.42 -30.20 -33.33
N ASN A 648 -9.58 -29.39 -33.96
CA ASN A 648 -8.21 -29.16 -33.48
C ASN A 648 -8.22 -28.16 -32.33
N ILE A 649 -7.33 -28.37 -31.38
CA ILE A 649 -7.11 -27.53 -30.21
C ILE A 649 -5.81 -26.76 -30.42
N SER A 650 -5.82 -25.47 -30.13
CA SER A 650 -4.63 -24.63 -30.12
C SER A 650 -4.64 -23.73 -28.89
N PHE A 651 -3.48 -23.23 -28.49
CA PHE A 651 -3.38 -22.31 -27.36
C PHE A 651 -2.29 -21.28 -27.57
N ASN A 652 -2.41 -20.16 -26.87
CA ASN A 652 -1.36 -19.15 -26.79
C ASN A 652 -0.42 -19.51 -25.63
N PRO A 653 0.84 -19.93 -25.88
CA PRO A 653 1.75 -20.33 -24.83
C PRO A 653 1.93 -19.28 -23.74
N ALA A 654 2.01 -18.00 -24.12
CA ALA A 654 2.26 -16.87 -23.23
C ALA A 654 1.04 -16.45 -22.38
N ARG A 655 -0.13 -17.07 -22.60
CA ARG A 655 -1.38 -16.76 -21.89
C ARG A 655 -2.19 -18.02 -21.52
N ALA A 656 -1.56 -19.19 -21.56
CA ALA A 656 -2.20 -20.47 -21.25
C ALA A 656 -2.69 -20.49 -19.79
N ASN A 657 -1.88 -19.96 -18.86
CA ASN A 657 -2.17 -19.80 -17.43
C ASN A 657 -3.45 -19.01 -17.12
N ILE A 658 -3.90 -18.14 -18.04
CA ILE A 658 -5.16 -17.39 -17.88
C ILE A 658 -6.29 -17.91 -18.78
N GLY A 659 -6.15 -19.12 -19.32
CA GLY A 659 -7.18 -19.82 -20.07
C GLY A 659 -7.24 -19.47 -21.57
N SER A 660 -6.13 -19.01 -22.17
CA SER A 660 -6.08 -18.71 -23.61
C SER A 660 -5.90 -19.98 -24.46
N PHE A 661 -6.93 -20.82 -24.46
CA PHE A 661 -7.09 -22.02 -25.28
C PHE A 661 -8.22 -21.83 -26.30
N GLY A 662 -8.12 -22.44 -27.47
CA GLY A 662 -9.15 -22.43 -28.51
C GLY A 662 -9.36 -23.80 -29.17
N ILE A 663 -10.57 -24.06 -29.63
CA ILE A 663 -10.93 -25.22 -30.44
C ILE A 663 -11.62 -24.74 -31.72
N CYS A 664 -11.26 -25.31 -32.87
CA CYS A 664 -11.94 -24.95 -34.11
C CYS A 664 -13.19 -25.81 -34.29
N LEU A 665 -14.39 -25.21 -34.23
CA LEU A 665 -15.65 -25.93 -34.50
C LEU A 665 -16.17 -25.72 -35.93
N SER A 666 -15.55 -24.80 -36.67
CA SER A 666 -15.88 -24.49 -38.06
C SER A 666 -15.45 -25.61 -39.00
N ASP A 667 -16.28 -25.88 -40.02
CA ASP A 667 -15.90 -26.75 -41.13
C ASP A 667 -14.80 -26.11 -42.01
N ASN A 668 -14.75 -24.77 -42.07
CA ASN A 668 -13.68 -24.03 -42.73
C ASN A 668 -12.46 -23.90 -41.79
N PRO A 669 -11.26 -24.33 -42.22
CA PRO A 669 -10.04 -24.14 -41.46
C PRO A 669 -9.72 -22.66 -41.21
N VAL A 670 -8.98 -22.42 -40.14
CA VAL A 670 -8.44 -21.10 -39.79
C VAL A 670 -6.95 -21.22 -39.52
N ALA A 671 -6.23 -20.11 -39.55
CA ALA A 671 -4.80 -20.05 -39.30
C ALA A 671 -4.48 -19.26 -38.03
N VAL A 672 -3.50 -19.72 -37.26
CA VAL A 672 -2.97 -19.01 -36.09
C VAL A 672 -1.47 -18.79 -36.24
N THR A 673 -0.94 -17.77 -35.55
CA THR A 673 0.50 -17.51 -35.57
C THR A 673 1.31 -18.78 -35.32
N SER A 674 2.47 -18.91 -35.96
CA SER A 674 3.35 -20.07 -35.84
C SER A 674 3.77 -20.37 -34.39
N ALA A 675 3.72 -19.36 -33.52
CA ALA A 675 3.98 -19.49 -32.09
C ALA A 675 2.90 -20.28 -31.34
N TYR A 676 1.69 -20.45 -31.89
CA TYR A 676 0.59 -21.16 -31.24
C TYR A 676 0.59 -22.63 -31.67
N PRO A 677 0.88 -23.56 -30.74
CA PRO A 677 0.87 -24.98 -31.04
C PRO A 677 -0.52 -25.46 -31.42
N VAL A 678 -0.62 -26.45 -32.31
CA VAL A 678 -1.89 -27.06 -32.72
C VAL A 678 -1.83 -28.55 -32.44
N PHE A 679 -2.91 -29.09 -31.89
CA PHE A 679 -3.05 -30.49 -31.52
C PHE A 679 -4.37 -31.05 -32.02
N LYS A 680 -4.38 -32.34 -32.32
CA LYS A 680 -5.61 -33.12 -32.55
C LYS A 680 -5.62 -34.35 -31.66
N VAL A 681 -6.81 -34.90 -31.42
CA VAL A 681 -6.95 -36.24 -30.84
C VAL A 681 -6.39 -37.25 -31.84
N LYS A 682 -5.57 -38.19 -31.35
CA LYS A 682 -5.00 -39.26 -32.16
C LYS A 682 -6.10 -40.05 -32.85
N GLU A 683 -5.84 -40.48 -34.09
CA GLU A 683 -6.87 -41.08 -34.96
C GLU A 683 -7.55 -42.30 -34.32
N ASP A 684 -6.78 -43.17 -33.67
CA ASP A 684 -7.24 -44.38 -32.96
C ASP A 684 -8.10 -44.07 -31.72
N LEU A 685 -8.06 -42.83 -31.23
CA LEU A 685 -8.74 -42.39 -30.02
C LEU A 685 -9.96 -41.48 -30.27
N ARG A 686 -10.27 -41.15 -31.52
CA ARG A 686 -11.43 -40.28 -31.86
C ARG A 686 -12.79 -40.83 -31.43
N GLY A 687 -12.91 -42.15 -31.26
CA GLY A 687 -14.10 -42.81 -30.71
C GLY A 687 -14.14 -42.87 -29.18
N LYS A 688 -13.04 -42.52 -28.49
CA LYS A 688 -12.91 -42.58 -27.02
C LYS A 688 -12.87 -41.21 -26.37
N TYR A 689 -12.29 -40.20 -27.02
CA TYR A 689 -12.18 -38.85 -26.47
C TYR A 689 -12.81 -37.79 -27.37
N ILE A 690 -13.63 -36.94 -26.76
CA ILE A 690 -14.31 -35.83 -27.44
C ILE A 690 -13.41 -34.58 -27.34
N PRO A 691 -12.99 -33.97 -28.46
CA PRO A 691 -12.12 -32.79 -28.46
C PRO A 691 -12.68 -31.61 -27.64
N GLU A 692 -14.00 -31.40 -27.70
CA GLU A 692 -14.71 -30.39 -26.91
C GLU A 692 -14.58 -30.65 -25.40
N TYR A 693 -14.63 -31.91 -24.96
CA TYR A 693 -14.44 -32.25 -23.55
C TYR A 693 -13.02 -31.87 -23.09
N ILE A 694 -12.00 -32.23 -23.86
CA ILE A 694 -10.59 -31.88 -23.56
C ILE A 694 -10.43 -30.36 -23.48
N TYR A 695 -11.00 -29.63 -24.44
CA TYR A 695 -11.01 -28.17 -24.42
C TYR A 695 -11.66 -27.59 -23.16
N LEU A 696 -12.82 -28.14 -22.74
CA LEU A 696 -13.50 -27.71 -21.52
C LEU A 696 -12.65 -27.96 -20.26
N GLN A 697 -11.94 -29.09 -20.20
CA GLN A 697 -11.01 -29.35 -19.10
C GLN A 697 -9.90 -28.31 -19.05
N LEU A 698 -9.26 -28.02 -20.18
CA LEU A 698 -8.15 -27.05 -20.25
C LEU A 698 -8.56 -25.61 -19.94
N ARG A 699 -9.81 -25.26 -20.21
CA ARG A 699 -10.29 -23.88 -20.10
C ARG A 699 -11.06 -23.59 -18.82
N HIS A 700 -11.73 -24.58 -18.26
CA HIS A 700 -12.72 -24.37 -17.20
C HIS A 700 -12.57 -25.28 -15.98
N ASN A 701 -11.79 -26.37 -16.04
CA ASN A 701 -11.52 -27.17 -14.85
C ASN A 701 -10.51 -26.43 -13.95
N PRO A 702 -10.89 -26.03 -12.71
CA PRO A 702 -10.00 -25.30 -11.81
C PRO A 702 -8.70 -26.04 -11.49
N GLU A 703 -8.76 -27.37 -11.31
CA GLU A 703 -7.56 -28.18 -11.01
C GLU A 703 -6.59 -28.20 -12.19
N VAL A 704 -7.12 -28.32 -13.41
CA VAL A 704 -6.31 -28.33 -14.64
C VAL A 704 -5.70 -26.95 -14.89
N LEU A 705 -6.46 -25.88 -14.65
CA LEU A 705 -5.95 -24.51 -14.74
C LEU A 705 -4.86 -24.22 -13.71
N GLU A 706 -4.99 -24.76 -12.50
CA GLU A 706 -3.95 -24.68 -11.47
C GLU A 706 -2.68 -25.42 -11.91
N ASP A 707 -2.79 -26.65 -12.41
CA ASP A 707 -1.66 -27.43 -12.96
C ASP A 707 -0.98 -26.69 -14.13
N ILE A 708 -1.77 -26.09 -15.04
CA ILE A 708 -1.25 -25.24 -16.12
C ILE A 708 -0.46 -24.05 -15.56
N ALA A 709 -1.02 -23.35 -14.57
CA ALA A 709 -0.38 -22.18 -13.96
C ALA A 709 0.92 -22.56 -13.22
N GLU A 710 1.02 -23.77 -12.67
CA GLU A 710 2.23 -24.28 -12.02
C GLU A 710 3.32 -24.73 -12.98
N ARG A 711 2.93 -25.23 -14.15
CA ARG A 711 3.87 -25.60 -15.21
C ARG A 711 4.33 -24.41 -16.04
N ALA A 712 3.52 -23.35 -16.09
CA ALA A 712 3.86 -22.12 -16.81
C ALA A 712 4.94 -21.34 -16.05
N TYR A 713 5.92 -20.80 -16.77
CA TYR A 713 7.06 -20.09 -16.18
C TYR A 713 7.37 -18.81 -16.96
N GLY A 714 7.97 -17.81 -16.31
CA GLY A 714 8.37 -16.54 -16.92
C GLY A 714 8.02 -15.34 -16.06
N THR A 715 8.77 -14.25 -16.24
CA THR A 715 8.69 -13.06 -15.36
C THR A 715 7.57 -12.09 -15.77
N ILE A 716 7.49 -11.70 -17.05
CA ILE A 716 6.51 -10.70 -17.54
C ILE A 716 5.29 -11.40 -18.16
N ARG A 717 5.52 -12.47 -18.91
CA ARG A 717 4.48 -13.35 -19.42
C ARG A 717 4.86 -14.78 -19.10
N GLN A 718 3.98 -15.47 -18.38
CA GLN A 718 4.15 -16.89 -18.12
C GLN A 718 3.88 -17.67 -19.40
N SER A 719 4.81 -18.54 -19.77
CA SER A 719 4.75 -19.37 -20.95
C SER A 719 4.59 -20.83 -20.56
N LEU A 720 3.65 -21.52 -21.19
CA LEU A 720 3.52 -22.97 -21.13
C LEU A 720 4.16 -23.59 -22.38
N SER A 721 5.24 -24.34 -22.21
CA SER A 721 5.88 -25.03 -23.33
C SER A 721 5.02 -26.19 -23.85
N GLN A 722 5.19 -26.59 -25.11
CA GLN A 722 4.50 -27.76 -25.68
C GLN A 722 4.82 -29.05 -24.90
N LYS A 723 6.05 -29.19 -24.41
CA LYS A 723 6.49 -30.36 -23.62
C LYS A 723 5.80 -30.45 -22.28
N GLU A 724 5.51 -29.30 -21.66
CA GLU A 724 4.76 -29.26 -20.39
C GLU A 724 3.25 -29.35 -20.62
N PHE A 725 2.74 -28.82 -21.73
CA PHE A 725 1.33 -28.95 -22.10
C PHE A 725 0.90 -30.41 -22.22
N ILE A 726 1.65 -31.25 -22.93
CA ILE A 726 1.27 -32.67 -23.11
C ILE A 726 1.33 -33.48 -21.80
N LYS A 727 2.02 -32.98 -20.77
CA LYS A 727 2.08 -33.63 -19.46
C LYS A 727 0.85 -33.37 -18.59
N ILE A 728 0.05 -32.35 -18.92
CA ILE A 728 -1.19 -32.05 -18.22
C ILE A 728 -2.07 -33.30 -18.20
N GLN A 729 -2.72 -33.51 -17.07
CA GLN A 729 -3.62 -34.63 -16.86
C GLN A 729 -5.06 -34.14 -16.70
N ILE A 730 -6.00 -34.90 -17.24
CA ILE A 730 -7.45 -34.65 -17.15
C ILE A 730 -8.16 -35.92 -16.68
N GLU A 731 -9.36 -35.80 -16.10
CA GLU A 731 -10.16 -36.96 -15.69
C GLU A 731 -10.46 -37.89 -16.88
N ASP A 732 -10.13 -39.18 -16.74
CA ASP A 732 -10.39 -40.24 -17.73
C ASP A 732 -11.85 -40.71 -17.62
N LYS A 733 -12.76 -39.90 -18.19
CA LYS A 733 -14.19 -40.21 -18.23
C LYS A 733 -14.53 -41.11 -19.41
N SER A 734 -15.56 -41.94 -19.24
CA SER A 734 -16.16 -42.69 -20.35
C SER A 734 -16.64 -41.75 -21.46
N TYR A 735 -16.66 -42.21 -22.70
CA TYR A 735 -17.12 -41.42 -23.84
C TYR A 735 -18.54 -40.84 -23.61
N GLU A 736 -19.43 -41.63 -23.01
CA GLU A 736 -20.81 -41.20 -22.73
C GLU A 736 -20.86 -40.10 -21.67
N ASP A 737 -20.02 -40.16 -20.64
CA ASP A 737 -19.96 -39.12 -19.61
C ASP A 737 -19.30 -37.84 -20.14
N GLN A 738 -18.27 -37.96 -20.99
CA GLN A 738 -17.72 -36.79 -21.71
C GLN A 738 -18.82 -36.11 -22.54
N LYS A 739 -19.63 -36.90 -23.26
CA LYS A 739 -20.75 -36.39 -24.08
C LYS A 739 -21.81 -35.68 -23.25
N LYS A 740 -22.16 -36.21 -22.07
CA LYS A 740 -23.07 -35.53 -21.12
C LYS A 740 -22.54 -34.17 -20.71
N VAL A 741 -21.26 -34.07 -20.36
CA VAL A 741 -20.62 -32.80 -19.97
C VAL A 741 -20.67 -31.79 -21.13
N VAL A 742 -20.25 -32.21 -22.32
CA VAL A 742 -20.23 -31.33 -23.51
C VAL A 742 -21.63 -30.85 -23.87
N ASN A 743 -22.62 -31.74 -23.90
CA ASN A 743 -24.00 -31.39 -24.22
C ASN A 743 -24.59 -30.43 -23.19
N TYR A 744 -24.39 -30.70 -21.89
CA TYR A 744 -24.85 -29.82 -20.83
C TYR A 744 -24.31 -28.40 -20.98
N ILE A 745 -23.01 -28.26 -21.20
CA ILE A 745 -22.34 -26.96 -21.36
C ILE A 745 -22.79 -26.26 -22.65
N LYS A 746 -22.94 -27.00 -23.75
CA LYS A 746 -23.45 -26.50 -25.03
C LYS A 746 -24.89 -25.96 -24.92
N ASP A 747 -25.77 -26.68 -24.22
CA ASP A 747 -27.16 -26.25 -23.99
C ASP A 747 -27.23 -24.95 -23.18
N LYS A 748 -26.38 -24.82 -22.14
CA LYS A 748 -26.27 -23.57 -21.36
C LYS A 748 -25.79 -22.40 -22.22
N PHE A 749 -24.83 -22.63 -23.10
CA PHE A 749 -24.32 -21.60 -24.00
C PHE A 749 -25.37 -21.11 -24.99
N PHE A 750 -26.11 -22.02 -25.64
CA PHE A 750 -27.19 -21.60 -26.53
C PHE A 750 -28.29 -20.85 -25.81
N LYS A 751 -28.62 -21.25 -24.56
CA LYS A 751 -29.55 -20.50 -23.73
C LYS A 751 -29.02 -19.08 -23.43
N MET A 752 -27.74 -18.94 -23.10
CA MET A 752 -27.09 -17.64 -22.89
C MET A 752 -27.16 -16.77 -24.14
N LYS A 753 -26.77 -17.30 -25.31
CA LYS A 753 -26.83 -16.58 -26.59
C LYS A 753 -28.25 -16.12 -26.95
N LYS A 754 -29.24 -17.00 -26.76
CA LYS A 754 -30.64 -16.64 -26.95
C LYS A 754 -31.06 -15.48 -26.05
N LEU A 755 -30.66 -15.50 -24.77
CA LEU A 755 -30.95 -14.41 -23.83
C LEU A 755 -30.21 -13.10 -24.20
N GLU A 756 -28.97 -13.19 -24.70
CA GLU A 756 -28.23 -12.04 -25.23
C GLU A 756 -28.96 -11.42 -26.43
N ASP A 757 -29.42 -12.23 -27.37
CA ASP A 757 -30.19 -11.78 -28.54
C ASP A 757 -31.53 -11.17 -28.11
N GLU A 758 -32.23 -11.78 -27.15
CA GLU A 758 -33.47 -11.23 -26.57
C GLU A 758 -33.21 -9.86 -25.90
N LEU A 759 -32.09 -9.70 -25.19
CA LEU A 759 -31.70 -8.45 -24.55
C LEU A 759 -31.34 -7.35 -25.56
N VAL A 760 -30.59 -7.68 -26.62
CA VAL A 760 -30.22 -6.74 -27.69
C VAL A 760 -31.46 -6.25 -28.44
N ASN A 761 -32.45 -7.13 -28.60
CA ASN A 761 -33.72 -6.81 -29.25
C ASN A 761 -34.80 -6.31 -28.26
N PHE A 762 -34.47 -6.18 -26.97
CA PHE A 762 -35.42 -5.74 -25.94
C PHE A 762 -35.76 -4.26 -26.14
N ARG A 763 -37.04 -3.95 -26.30
CA ARG A 763 -37.56 -2.59 -26.34
C ARG A 763 -38.40 -2.35 -25.09
N ILE A 764 -38.17 -1.23 -24.40
CA ILE A 764 -39.02 -0.77 -23.31
C ILE A 764 -40.25 -0.15 -23.97
N GLU A 765 -41.43 -0.73 -23.74
CA GLU A 765 -42.72 -0.15 -24.14
C GLU A 765 -43.07 1.09 -23.32
#